data_AF-A0A084SJM8-F1
#
_entry.id   AF-A0A084SJM8-F1
#
_cell.length_a   1.000
_cell.length_b   1.000
_cell.length_c   1.000
_cell.angle_alpha   90.00
_cell.angle_beta   90.00
_cell.angle_gamma   90.00
#
_symmetry.space_group_name_H-M   'P 1'
#
loop_
_entity.id
_entity.type
_entity.pdbx_description
1 polymer ?
#
loop_
_entity_poly.entity_id
_entity_poly.type
_entity_poly.pdbx_seq_one_letter_code
_entity_poly.pdbx_strand_id
1 'polypeptide(L)'
;MPAQNDGKAALEALATAVSATTGLNIVLGTQKDSSLSWRGFSVHPLQILENPQQHAALEASRGKEGDARTDAEQEALSRFFFFQSTPPLPIGPIAANARLPPETLLSDARSLLTKVSHELSNGPPSNDRLKVLKAALRVAHGKMNTCFGFFRPDTNVPLLEEPQLTHLDGALTEIRDATSGDDLKAIIRDRLEPARRDLKQAIDGNARVQMFYNIEPFLLFRLLVNFQIESDQEISVSDRQRASGQLTASLNNGRGWLITWIKRKLCELDETITRVGGGDAFFHLKGGRALAYLLGKPEDGENDWDTSIVINPNLPSVRWYDCFNKVHDAVLELLQQFKRDFLVLLQEHARQLEASLQQPQPQNPNGVDEDVELDAALEEEDPPILGDDEEIPLPGIAPKYVKSCKAELIDIGIPRRDTVEALEQWLHTRDDLIKNENTEEIPIPGFLYYVDEYVMMVREALAGRSPSLSKTPKRIRRLWDILSLDSPDFDARIKELRSHIPATLGNKPLEILTGQGNKQISIVLTVILEQFNKAYRLSESQGLASVFGQHFLSVSQQVPIYPQDLQQAIAGDNQFRQETHGLLLKWIAIAARVSADFEAHFKMRAADLGFAAYDGASGAEAQKKAAQRRNWIISFVQAIYSNALLLNQKEEFEIQLAAAGSFASYLHADYANLPEERRKAFDPVVSIDLKFYTLNPAADPKTVLELMVLPGLNENLSTNFAAQATVKDAEVFISLPAEIEWTPAPNGPQFKYKPVVVKISVVRNEGWPGISYIWGDPVLSLRDLIGEYAQTTATAGEYEARERFRNSATALQELLTDFTSASLRPRPPFPAANGLSTK
;
A
#
# COMPACT_ATOMS: atom_id res chain seq x y z
N MET A 1 5.82 -9.61 52.12
CA MET A 1 5.61 -10.07 50.73
C MET A 1 6.56 -9.26 49.85
N PRO A 2 7.33 -9.86 48.93
CA PRO A 2 8.07 -9.05 47.96
C PRO A 2 7.05 -8.27 47.11
N ALA A 3 7.29 -6.97 46.89
CA ALA A 3 6.43 -6.12 46.06
C ALA A 3 6.18 -6.82 44.73
N GLN A 4 4.92 -7.03 44.35
CA GLN A 4 4.57 -7.64 43.07
C GLN A 4 5.22 -6.84 41.94
N ASN A 5 5.82 -7.51 40.95
CA ASN A 5 6.02 -6.88 39.66
C ASN A 5 4.63 -6.50 39.14
N ASP A 6 4.46 -5.31 38.56
CA ASP A 6 3.18 -4.90 37.97
C ASP A 6 3.46 -4.24 36.63
N GLY A 7 3.12 -4.95 35.55
CA GLY A 7 3.30 -4.45 34.19
C GLY A 7 2.53 -3.15 33.93
N LYS A 8 1.36 -2.96 34.55
CA LYS A 8 0.57 -1.73 34.39
C LYS A 8 1.30 -0.55 35.03
N ALA A 9 1.78 -0.72 36.26
CA ALA A 9 2.57 0.31 36.96
C ALA A 9 3.84 0.69 36.17
N ALA A 10 4.49 -0.28 35.53
CA ALA A 10 5.66 -0.01 34.69
C ALA A 10 5.33 0.83 33.44
N LEU A 11 4.14 0.67 32.85
CA LEU A 11 3.67 1.52 31.74
C LEU A 11 3.23 2.91 32.22
N GLU A 12 2.65 3.02 33.42
CA GLU A 12 2.36 4.32 34.05
C GLU A 12 3.66 5.10 34.35
N ALA A 13 4.72 4.39 34.77
CA ALA A 13 6.06 4.97 34.93
C ALA A 13 6.65 5.43 33.59
N LEU A 14 6.45 4.65 32.50
CA LEU A 14 6.82 5.05 31.14
C LEU A 14 6.11 6.34 30.72
N ALA A 15 4.79 6.41 30.89
CA ALA A 15 4.01 7.62 30.60
C ALA A 15 4.56 8.84 31.35
N THR A 16 4.84 8.68 32.65
CA THR A 16 5.42 9.72 33.51
C THR A 16 6.79 10.20 33.00
N ALA A 17 7.67 9.27 32.58
CA ALA A 17 8.99 9.60 32.05
C ALA A 17 8.91 10.38 30.72
N VAL A 18 7.99 9.99 29.84
CA VAL A 18 7.77 10.68 28.56
C VAL A 18 7.10 12.04 28.77
N SER A 19 6.19 12.16 29.74
CA SER A 19 5.62 13.44 30.15
C SER A 19 6.68 14.43 30.60
N ALA A 20 7.64 13.99 31.41
CA ALA A 20 8.75 14.83 31.87
C ALA A 20 9.64 15.32 30.71
N THR A 21 9.79 14.51 29.66
CA THR A 21 10.64 14.81 28.50
C THR A 21 9.95 15.73 27.49
N THR A 22 8.65 15.51 27.23
CA THR A 22 7.87 16.23 26.21
C THR A 22 7.18 17.49 26.73
N GLY A 23 6.96 17.57 28.05
CA GLY A 23 6.15 18.61 28.71
C GLY A 23 4.64 18.40 28.56
N LEU A 24 4.21 17.24 28.05
CA LEU A 24 2.79 16.88 27.88
C LEU A 24 2.32 16.00 29.04
N ASN A 25 1.09 16.18 29.52
CA ASN A 25 0.52 15.27 30.52
C ASN A 25 0.00 14.00 29.82
N ILE A 26 0.70 12.89 30.01
CA ILE A 26 0.46 11.61 29.33
C ILE A 26 0.08 10.59 30.39
N VAL A 27 -1.02 9.88 30.16
CA VAL A 27 -1.54 8.84 31.06
C VAL A 27 -1.79 7.54 30.28
N LEU A 28 -1.81 6.41 30.99
CA LEU A 28 -2.12 5.12 30.37
C LEU A 28 -3.61 5.05 29.99
N GLY A 29 -3.90 4.81 28.72
CA GLY A 29 -5.26 4.69 28.22
C GLY A 29 -5.85 3.29 28.38
N THR A 30 -7.10 3.11 27.95
CA THR A 30 -7.73 1.79 27.87
C THR A 30 -7.06 0.91 26.81
N GLN A 31 -6.82 -0.36 27.13
CA GLN A 31 -6.18 -1.35 26.26
C GLN A 31 -7.20 -2.26 25.53
N LYS A 32 -8.47 -1.83 25.46
CA LYS A 32 -9.56 -2.58 24.83
C LYS A 32 -9.38 -2.62 23.30
N ASP A 33 -9.41 -3.82 22.74
CA ASP A 33 -9.28 -4.03 21.29
C ASP A 33 -10.36 -3.30 20.49
N SER A 34 -9.99 -2.84 19.29
CA SER A 34 -10.91 -2.11 18.42
C SER A 34 -10.61 -2.29 16.95
N SER A 35 -11.67 -2.29 16.17
CA SER A 35 -11.70 -2.24 14.72
C SER A 35 -12.49 -1.00 14.34
N LEU A 36 -11.83 -0.10 13.60
CA LEU A 36 -12.38 1.11 13.03
C LEU A 36 -12.74 0.82 11.57
N SER A 37 -14.05 0.75 11.33
CA SER A 37 -14.60 0.34 10.04
C SER A 37 -15.84 1.16 9.69
N TRP A 38 -15.98 1.46 8.40
CA TRP A 38 -17.24 1.90 7.82
C TRP A 38 -18.20 0.69 7.76
N ARG A 39 -19.33 0.74 8.47
CA ARG A 39 -20.37 -0.31 8.42
C ARG A 39 -21.57 0.14 7.59
N GLY A 40 -22.03 -0.72 6.69
CA GLY A 40 -23.26 -0.58 5.91
C GLY A 40 -23.95 -1.94 5.76
N PHE A 41 -25.23 -1.95 5.34
CA PHE A 41 -26.06 -3.17 5.36
C PHE A 41 -25.59 -4.33 4.49
N SER A 42 -24.64 -4.15 3.54
CA SER A 42 -24.32 -5.24 2.60
C SER A 42 -22.98 -5.20 1.84
N VAL A 43 -22.05 -4.24 2.04
CA VAL A 43 -20.89 -4.07 1.13
C VAL A 43 -19.61 -3.65 1.87
N HIS A 44 -18.46 -4.26 1.52
CA HIS A 44 -17.14 -3.82 1.96
C HIS A 44 -16.80 -2.46 1.29
N PRO A 45 -16.66 -1.36 2.04
CA PRO A 45 -16.91 -0.01 1.52
C PRO A 45 -15.82 0.61 0.63
N LEU A 46 -14.69 -0.06 0.38
CA LEU A 46 -13.52 0.58 -0.23
C LEU A 46 -12.86 -0.23 -1.35
N GLN A 47 -13.58 -0.44 -2.44
CA GLN A 47 -13.01 -0.92 -3.70
C GLN A 47 -13.45 -0.03 -4.86
N ILE A 48 -12.51 0.80 -5.33
CA ILE A 48 -12.76 1.93 -6.26
C ILE A 48 -13.51 1.49 -7.52
N LEU A 49 -13.33 0.25 -7.94
CA LEU A 49 -13.89 -0.30 -9.17
C LEU A 49 -15.16 -1.14 -8.98
N GLU A 50 -15.59 -1.39 -7.75
CA GLU A 50 -16.67 -2.34 -7.46
C GLU A 50 -17.90 -1.71 -6.77
N ASN A 51 -17.82 -0.46 -6.28
CA ASN A 51 -18.90 0.12 -5.48
C ASN A 51 -19.43 1.52 -5.95
N PRO A 52 -20.73 1.65 -6.30
CA PRO A 52 -21.40 2.93 -6.55
C PRO A 52 -21.30 3.99 -5.43
N GLN A 53 -21.01 3.62 -4.17
CA GLN A 53 -20.88 4.60 -3.08
C GLN A 53 -19.56 5.39 -3.14
N GLN A 54 -18.48 4.82 -3.67
CA GLN A 54 -17.23 5.57 -3.85
C GLN A 54 -17.33 6.65 -4.92
N HIS A 55 -18.24 6.50 -5.89
CA HIS A 55 -18.60 7.60 -6.78
C HIS A 55 -19.06 8.84 -5.99
N ALA A 56 -19.93 8.67 -5.00
CA ALA A 56 -20.42 9.80 -4.21
C ALA A 56 -19.30 10.47 -3.39
N ALA A 57 -18.32 9.69 -2.93
CA ALA A 57 -17.12 10.18 -2.26
C ALA A 57 -16.22 10.98 -3.20
N LEU A 58 -15.87 10.41 -4.37
CA LEU A 58 -15.02 11.04 -5.38
C LEU A 58 -15.65 12.30 -5.99
N GLU A 59 -16.98 12.32 -6.18
CA GLU A 59 -17.71 13.54 -6.55
C GLU A 59 -17.59 14.63 -5.49
N ALA A 60 -17.69 14.27 -4.21
CA ALA A 60 -17.63 15.24 -3.12
C ALA A 60 -16.22 15.82 -2.91
N SER A 61 -15.17 15.04 -3.20
CA SER A 61 -13.78 15.51 -3.19
C SER A 61 -13.31 16.23 -4.45
N ARG A 62 -14.13 16.28 -5.50
CA ARG A 62 -13.72 16.85 -6.79
C ARG A 62 -13.23 18.30 -6.62
N GLY A 63 -12.00 18.55 -7.10
CA GLY A 63 -11.35 19.86 -7.05
C GLY A 63 -10.82 20.25 -5.67
N LYS A 64 -10.75 19.31 -4.72
CA LYS A 64 -10.14 19.50 -3.40
C LYS A 64 -8.84 18.72 -3.31
N GLU A 65 -7.90 19.22 -2.51
CA GLU A 65 -6.59 18.61 -2.28
C GLU A 65 -6.31 18.51 -0.78
N GLY A 66 -5.39 17.62 -0.40
CA GLY A 66 -5.00 17.39 0.99
C GLY A 66 -6.18 17.04 1.90
N ASP A 67 -6.19 17.57 3.11
CA ASP A 67 -7.20 17.27 4.14
C ASP A 67 -8.63 17.60 3.69
N ALA A 68 -8.82 18.68 2.93
CA ALA A 68 -10.13 19.07 2.42
C ALA A 68 -10.74 18.04 1.44
N ARG A 69 -9.87 17.27 0.75
CA ARG A 69 -10.28 16.15 -0.09
C ARG A 69 -10.80 15.00 0.77
N THR A 70 -10.00 14.61 1.77
CA THR A 70 -10.29 13.53 2.72
C THR A 70 -11.59 13.79 3.47
N ASP A 71 -11.76 15.00 4.02
CA ASP A 71 -12.96 15.40 4.77
C ASP A 71 -14.22 15.27 3.90
N ALA A 72 -14.13 15.65 2.63
CA ALA A 72 -15.24 15.59 1.71
C ALA A 72 -15.62 14.16 1.31
N GLU A 73 -14.63 13.30 1.09
CA GLU A 73 -14.83 11.87 0.86
C GLU A 73 -15.47 11.21 2.07
N GLN A 74 -14.98 11.51 3.27
CA GLN A 74 -15.54 11.03 4.53
C GLN A 74 -16.98 11.49 4.75
N GLU A 75 -17.26 12.79 4.57
CA GLU A 75 -18.62 13.34 4.71
C GLU A 75 -19.59 12.63 3.75
N ALA A 76 -19.16 12.40 2.50
CA ALA A 76 -19.98 11.70 1.53
C ALA A 76 -20.19 10.22 1.86
N LEU A 77 -19.14 9.50 2.29
CA LEU A 77 -19.25 8.11 2.73
C LEU A 77 -20.13 7.98 3.98
N SER A 78 -20.09 8.95 4.90
CA SER A 78 -20.89 8.98 6.13
C SER A 78 -22.41 9.02 5.88
N ARG A 79 -22.83 9.42 4.68
CA ARG A 79 -24.25 9.41 4.26
C ARG A 79 -24.76 7.98 3.98
N PHE A 80 -23.86 7.04 3.73
CA PHE A 80 -24.18 5.65 3.36
C PHE A 80 -23.69 4.62 4.38
N PHE A 81 -22.64 4.97 5.13
CA PHE A 81 -21.98 4.09 6.09
C PHE A 81 -21.89 4.79 7.45
N PHE A 82 -22.07 4.01 8.52
CA PHE A 82 -21.78 4.49 9.88
C PHE A 82 -20.36 4.09 10.23
N PHE A 83 -19.53 5.06 10.60
CA PHE A 83 -18.22 4.77 11.17
C PHE A 83 -18.40 4.31 12.62
N GLN A 84 -17.84 3.15 12.96
CA GLN A 84 -17.97 2.60 14.31
C GLN A 84 -16.67 1.93 14.76
N SER A 85 -16.30 2.20 16.01
CA SER A 85 -15.33 1.40 16.76
C SER A 85 -16.04 0.19 17.36
N THR A 86 -15.63 -1.01 16.95
CA THR A 86 -16.17 -2.29 17.45
C THR A 86 -15.04 -3.25 17.81
N PRO A 87 -15.24 -4.27 18.65
CA PRO A 87 -14.23 -5.30 18.82
C PRO A 87 -13.87 -5.94 17.47
N PRO A 88 -12.58 -6.21 17.18
CA PRO A 88 -12.17 -6.94 15.99
C PRO A 88 -12.80 -8.34 15.95
N LEU A 89 -13.28 -8.76 14.78
CA LEU A 89 -13.92 -10.06 14.59
C LEU A 89 -13.40 -10.73 13.31
N PRO A 90 -13.34 -12.07 13.27
CA PRO A 90 -13.09 -12.79 12.04
C PRO A 90 -14.11 -12.43 10.94
N ILE A 91 -13.65 -12.35 9.69
CA ILE A 91 -14.49 -12.03 8.53
C ILE A 91 -14.90 -13.32 7.78
N GLY A 92 -14.10 -14.38 7.88
CA GLY A 92 -14.41 -15.68 7.28
C GLY A 92 -15.60 -16.39 7.95
N PRO A 93 -16.19 -17.41 7.29
CA PRO A 93 -17.17 -18.27 7.93
C PRO A 93 -16.55 -18.94 9.15
N ILE A 94 -17.05 -18.60 10.34
CA ILE A 94 -16.62 -19.21 11.60
C ILE A 94 -16.88 -20.71 11.50
N ALA A 95 -15.82 -21.52 11.48
CA ALA A 95 -15.96 -22.96 11.47
C ALA A 95 -16.84 -23.39 12.66
N ALA A 96 -17.74 -24.36 12.46
CA ALA A 96 -18.66 -24.81 13.51
C ALA A 96 -17.97 -25.27 14.82
N ASN A 97 -16.66 -25.55 14.75
CA ASN A 97 -15.81 -25.98 15.86
C ASN A 97 -14.76 -24.92 16.27
N ALA A 98 -14.86 -23.68 15.77
CA ALA A 98 -13.94 -22.62 16.16
C ALA A 98 -14.03 -22.38 17.67
N ARG A 99 -12.87 -22.26 18.34
CA ARG A 99 -12.83 -21.86 19.74
C ARG A 99 -13.42 -20.45 19.86
N LEU A 100 -14.36 -20.27 20.78
CA LEU A 100 -14.90 -18.95 21.08
C LEU A 100 -13.78 -18.07 21.66
N PRO A 101 -13.71 -16.78 21.26
CA PRO A 101 -12.77 -15.83 21.85
C PRO A 101 -12.92 -15.73 23.38
N PRO A 102 -11.82 -15.51 24.13
CA PRO A 102 -11.84 -15.32 25.59
C PRO A 102 -12.89 -14.30 26.07
N GLU A 103 -13.04 -13.19 25.35
CA GLU A 103 -13.99 -12.11 25.63
C GLU A 103 -15.43 -12.61 25.53
N THR A 104 -15.74 -13.41 24.51
CA THR A 104 -17.06 -14.03 24.33
C THR A 104 -17.34 -15.03 25.44
N LEU A 105 -16.35 -15.84 25.83
CA LEU A 105 -16.48 -16.79 26.93
C LEU A 105 -16.78 -16.08 28.25
N LEU A 106 -16.10 -14.96 28.55
CA LEU A 106 -16.37 -14.17 29.76
C LEU A 106 -17.70 -13.42 29.71
N SER A 107 -18.10 -12.90 28.55
CA SER A 107 -19.40 -12.24 28.38
C SER A 107 -20.56 -13.23 28.59
N ASP A 108 -20.44 -14.43 28.03
CA ASP A 108 -21.39 -15.53 28.25
C ASP A 108 -21.42 -15.93 29.73
N ALA A 109 -20.26 -16.05 30.38
CA ALA A 109 -20.18 -16.34 31.80
C ALA A 109 -20.88 -15.24 32.62
N ARG A 110 -20.63 -13.95 32.35
CA ARG A 110 -21.31 -12.81 32.98
C ARG A 110 -22.83 -12.90 32.81
N SER A 111 -23.30 -13.20 31.60
CA SER A 111 -24.73 -13.36 31.31
C SER A 111 -25.35 -14.48 32.15
N LEU A 112 -24.66 -15.62 32.29
CA LEU A 112 -25.10 -16.73 33.12
C LEU A 112 -25.12 -16.35 34.61
N LEU A 113 -24.06 -15.72 35.11
CA LEU A 113 -23.96 -15.28 36.51
C LEU A 113 -25.08 -14.27 36.83
N THR A 114 -25.32 -13.30 35.95
CA THR A 114 -26.36 -12.29 36.12
C THR A 114 -27.76 -12.91 36.12
N LYS A 115 -28.04 -13.85 35.20
CA LYS A 115 -29.31 -14.60 35.16
C LYS A 115 -29.53 -15.38 36.45
N VAL A 116 -28.52 -16.11 36.93
CA VAL A 116 -28.61 -16.88 38.18
C VAL A 116 -28.82 -15.94 39.38
N SER A 117 -28.06 -14.85 39.48
CA SER A 117 -28.20 -13.86 40.55
C SER A 117 -29.57 -13.20 40.57
N HIS A 118 -30.12 -12.87 39.40
CA HIS A 118 -31.47 -12.30 39.28
C HIS A 118 -32.53 -13.29 39.78
N GLU A 119 -32.44 -14.56 39.38
CA GLU A 119 -33.37 -15.59 39.84
C GLU A 119 -33.29 -15.85 41.34
N LEU A 120 -32.08 -15.87 41.90
CA LEU A 120 -31.85 -16.04 43.34
C LEU A 120 -32.33 -14.83 44.17
N SER A 121 -32.54 -13.67 43.53
CA SER A 121 -33.10 -12.47 44.15
C SER A 121 -34.63 -12.50 44.25
N ASN A 122 -35.31 -13.36 43.48
CA ASN A 122 -36.77 -13.46 43.45
C ASN A 122 -37.36 -14.43 44.50
N GLY A 123 -36.54 -14.95 45.42
CA GLY A 123 -36.94 -15.85 46.50
C GLY A 123 -36.19 -17.19 46.50
N PRO A 124 -36.40 -18.07 47.50
CA PRO A 124 -35.71 -19.34 47.61
C PRO A 124 -36.10 -20.30 46.46
N PRO A 125 -35.15 -20.89 45.73
CA PRO A 125 -35.44 -21.76 44.60
C PRO A 125 -35.97 -23.14 45.08
N SER A 126 -36.84 -23.77 44.27
CA SER A 126 -37.21 -25.18 44.47
C SER A 126 -36.01 -26.10 44.21
N ASN A 127 -36.06 -27.35 44.70
CA ASN A 127 -34.98 -28.32 44.52
C ASN A 127 -34.66 -28.59 43.03
N ASP A 128 -35.67 -28.65 42.16
CA ASP A 128 -35.44 -28.83 40.73
C ASP A 128 -34.88 -27.58 40.07
N ARG A 129 -35.26 -26.38 40.53
CA ARG A 129 -34.67 -25.14 40.06
C ARG A 129 -33.21 -25.02 40.51
N LEU A 130 -32.90 -25.40 41.74
CA LEU A 130 -31.54 -25.44 42.28
C LEU A 130 -30.60 -26.29 41.41
N LYS A 131 -31.07 -27.43 40.88
CA LYS A 131 -30.29 -28.25 39.93
C LYS A 131 -29.96 -27.50 38.63
N VAL A 132 -30.93 -26.76 38.09
CA VAL A 132 -30.76 -25.95 36.86
C VAL A 132 -29.76 -24.82 37.09
N LEU A 133 -29.89 -24.09 38.22
CA LEU A 133 -28.97 -23.01 38.58
C LEU A 133 -27.54 -23.53 38.78
N LYS A 134 -27.36 -24.66 39.46
CA LYS A 134 -26.06 -25.33 39.58
C LYS A 134 -25.47 -25.68 38.21
N ALA A 135 -26.27 -26.20 37.28
CA ALA A 135 -25.81 -26.51 35.93
C ALA A 135 -25.33 -25.24 35.19
N ALA A 136 -26.07 -24.14 35.28
CA ALA A 136 -25.66 -22.86 34.70
C ALA A 136 -24.33 -22.35 35.28
N LEU A 137 -24.13 -22.44 36.60
CA LEU A 137 -22.88 -22.05 37.25
C LEU A 137 -21.70 -22.93 36.86
N ARG A 138 -21.91 -24.25 36.67
CA ARG A 138 -20.86 -25.13 36.13
C ARG A 138 -20.48 -24.77 34.69
N VAL A 139 -21.45 -24.35 33.87
CA VAL A 139 -21.17 -23.86 32.51
C VAL A 139 -20.37 -22.55 32.57
N ALA A 140 -20.74 -21.60 33.44
CA ALA A 140 -19.99 -20.37 33.64
C ALA A 140 -18.55 -20.64 34.10
N HIS A 141 -18.38 -21.53 35.09
CA HIS A 141 -17.06 -21.99 35.55
C HIS A 141 -16.25 -22.63 34.40
N GLY A 142 -16.85 -23.54 33.63
CA GLY A 142 -16.18 -24.18 32.49
C GLY A 142 -15.73 -23.19 31.41
N LYS A 143 -16.53 -22.14 31.14
CA LYS A 143 -16.17 -21.04 30.24
C LYS A 143 -14.98 -20.23 30.78
N MET A 144 -14.98 -19.87 32.07
CA MET A 144 -13.87 -19.17 32.71
C MET A 144 -12.59 -20.01 32.77
N ASN A 145 -12.69 -21.31 33.04
CA ASN A 145 -11.55 -22.23 33.01
C ASN A 145 -10.99 -22.42 31.59
N THR A 146 -11.87 -22.44 30.58
CA THR A 146 -11.44 -22.44 29.17
C THR A 146 -10.73 -21.14 28.82
N CYS A 147 -11.25 -20.00 29.29
CA CYS A 147 -10.64 -18.68 29.14
C CYS A 147 -9.24 -18.62 29.76
N PHE A 148 -9.07 -19.16 30.97
CA PHE A 148 -7.77 -19.28 31.63
C PHE A 148 -6.77 -20.07 30.79
N GLY A 149 -7.21 -21.16 30.17
CA GLY A 149 -6.35 -21.99 29.28
C GLY A 149 -5.85 -21.31 28.01
N PHE A 150 -6.31 -20.10 27.66
CA PHE A 150 -5.70 -19.30 26.57
C PHE A 150 -4.41 -18.60 26.98
N PHE A 151 -4.16 -18.48 28.28
CA PHE A 151 -2.88 -18.03 28.83
C PHE A 151 -2.01 -19.28 29.01
N ARG A 152 -0.76 -19.24 28.54
CA ARG A 152 0.12 -20.43 28.44
C ARG A 152 0.28 -21.13 29.81
N PRO A 153 0.38 -22.46 29.87
CA PRO A 153 0.37 -23.20 31.14
C PRO A 153 1.61 -23.01 32.04
N ASP A 154 2.71 -22.44 31.54
CA ASP A 154 4.00 -22.36 32.25
C ASP A 154 4.32 -20.97 32.83
N THR A 155 3.36 -20.04 32.87
CA THR A 155 3.63 -18.64 33.26
C THR A 155 3.36 -18.38 34.73
N ASN A 156 4.41 -18.09 35.50
CA ASN A 156 4.35 -17.73 36.93
C ASN A 156 3.99 -16.24 37.10
N VAL A 157 2.73 -15.91 36.80
CA VAL A 157 2.20 -14.54 36.83
C VAL A 157 1.05 -14.47 37.85
N PRO A 158 1.20 -13.71 38.96
CA PRO A 158 0.17 -13.63 40.00
C PRO A 158 -1.24 -13.28 39.50
N LEU A 159 -1.34 -12.35 38.53
CA LEU A 159 -2.61 -11.93 37.93
C LEU A 159 -3.36 -13.07 37.23
N LEU A 160 -2.65 -14.11 36.79
CA LEU A 160 -3.22 -15.31 36.17
C LEU A 160 -3.41 -16.42 37.21
N GLU A 161 -2.46 -16.58 38.12
CA GLU A 161 -2.50 -17.60 39.17
C GLU A 161 -3.63 -17.38 40.20
N GLU A 162 -3.93 -16.14 40.58
CA GLU A 162 -5.01 -15.82 41.53
C GLU A 162 -6.39 -16.30 41.06
N PRO A 163 -6.89 -15.97 39.85
CA PRO A 163 -8.17 -16.49 39.37
C PRO A 163 -8.24 -18.01 39.40
N GLN A 164 -7.16 -18.71 39.03
CA GLN A 164 -7.14 -20.17 39.02
C GLN A 164 -7.11 -20.75 40.44
N LEU A 165 -6.06 -20.45 41.21
CA LEU A 165 -5.77 -21.09 42.51
C LEU A 165 -6.69 -20.61 43.62
N THR A 166 -7.08 -19.33 43.60
CA THR A 166 -7.86 -18.72 44.68
C THR A 166 -9.36 -18.80 44.42
N HIS A 167 -9.79 -18.69 43.15
CA HIS A 167 -11.21 -18.50 42.85
C HIS A 167 -11.86 -19.66 42.08
N LEU A 168 -11.21 -20.23 41.06
CA LEU A 168 -11.79 -21.29 40.25
C LEU A 168 -11.56 -22.69 40.82
N ASP A 169 -10.41 -22.92 41.47
CA ASP A 169 -10.09 -24.19 42.12
C ASP A 169 -11.04 -24.45 43.31
N GLY A 170 -11.63 -25.64 43.35
CA GLY A 170 -12.62 -26.01 44.37
C GLY A 170 -14.04 -25.47 44.13
N ALA A 171 -14.23 -24.43 43.30
CA ALA A 171 -15.55 -23.84 43.06
C ALA A 171 -16.55 -24.84 42.46
N LEU A 172 -16.11 -25.76 41.58
CA LEU A 172 -16.99 -26.82 41.06
C LEU A 172 -17.52 -27.76 42.14
N THR A 173 -16.67 -28.06 43.13
CA THR A 173 -17.01 -28.88 44.29
C THR A 173 -18.03 -28.14 45.16
N GLU A 174 -17.78 -26.86 45.45
CA GLU A 174 -18.70 -25.99 46.19
C GLU A 174 -20.08 -25.88 45.49
N ILE A 175 -20.11 -25.70 44.16
CA ILE A 175 -21.36 -25.67 43.37
C ILE A 175 -22.10 -27.00 43.47
N ARG A 176 -21.39 -28.13 43.45
CA ARG A 176 -21.99 -29.46 43.58
C ARG A 176 -22.61 -29.63 44.97
N ASP A 177 -21.91 -29.21 46.00
CA ASP A 177 -22.22 -29.48 47.40
C ASP A 177 -23.20 -28.45 48.01
N ALA A 178 -23.39 -27.29 47.36
CA ALA A 178 -24.36 -26.27 47.76
C ALA A 178 -25.78 -26.82 47.97
N THR A 179 -26.40 -26.55 49.10
CA THR A 179 -27.73 -27.08 49.46
C THR A 179 -28.85 -26.04 49.36
N SER A 180 -28.48 -24.76 49.30
CA SER A 180 -29.42 -23.64 49.30
C SER A 180 -29.14 -22.63 48.18
N GLY A 181 -30.11 -21.75 47.92
CA GLY A 181 -29.89 -20.60 47.03
C GLY A 181 -28.88 -19.59 47.59
N ASP A 182 -28.75 -19.48 48.91
CA ASP A 182 -27.79 -18.57 49.54
C ASP A 182 -26.34 -19.10 49.44
N ASP A 183 -26.15 -20.43 49.44
CA ASP A 183 -24.86 -21.05 49.13
C ASP A 183 -24.41 -20.67 47.71
N LEU A 184 -25.33 -20.70 46.74
CA LEU A 184 -25.04 -20.29 45.36
C LEU A 184 -24.72 -18.78 45.25
N LYS A 185 -25.41 -17.92 46.00
CA LYS A 185 -25.09 -16.48 46.06
C LYS A 185 -23.68 -16.25 46.60
N ALA A 186 -23.30 -16.96 47.67
CA ALA A 186 -21.97 -16.88 48.25
C ALA A 186 -20.91 -17.31 47.24
N ILE A 187 -21.10 -18.43 46.54
CA ILE A 187 -20.19 -18.91 45.50
C ILE A 187 -20.05 -17.89 44.36
N ILE A 188 -21.15 -17.29 43.89
CA ILE A 188 -21.10 -16.25 42.84
C ILE A 188 -20.27 -15.06 43.32
N ARG A 189 -20.54 -14.55 44.52
CA ARG A 189 -19.88 -13.36 45.08
C ARG A 189 -18.40 -13.59 45.41
N ASP A 190 -18.08 -14.73 46.01
CA ASP A 190 -16.76 -14.96 46.63
C ASP A 190 -15.79 -15.71 45.70
N ARG A 191 -16.31 -16.42 44.70
CA ARG A 191 -15.51 -17.21 43.74
C ARG A 191 -15.67 -16.70 42.32
N LEU A 192 -16.88 -16.78 41.76
CA LEU A 192 -17.06 -16.67 40.30
C LEU A 192 -16.95 -15.24 39.77
N GLU A 193 -17.48 -14.24 40.47
CA GLU A 193 -17.34 -12.84 40.06
C GLU A 193 -15.91 -12.30 40.21
N PRO A 194 -15.19 -12.54 41.32
CA PRO A 194 -13.77 -12.22 41.42
C PRO A 194 -12.96 -12.87 40.29
N ALA A 195 -13.12 -14.18 40.06
CA ALA A 195 -12.46 -14.87 38.95
C ALA A 195 -12.75 -14.22 37.59
N ARG A 196 -14.01 -13.89 37.31
CA ARG A 196 -14.40 -13.24 36.06
C ARG A 196 -13.75 -11.87 35.91
N ARG A 197 -13.75 -11.05 36.97
CA ARG A 197 -13.14 -9.72 36.97
C ARG A 197 -11.64 -9.79 36.72
N ASP A 198 -10.94 -10.68 37.41
CA ASP A 198 -9.49 -10.79 37.32
C ASP A 198 -9.08 -11.36 35.94
N LEU A 199 -9.82 -12.35 35.42
CA LEU A 199 -9.66 -12.82 34.04
C LEU A 199 -9.96 -11.73 33.01
N LYS A 200 -10.97 -10.88 33.25
CA LYS A 200 -11.30 -9.77 32.36
C LYS A 200 -10.15 -8.77 32.32
N GLN A 201 -9.54 -8.45 33.46
CA GLN A 201 -8.36 -7.61 33.55
C GLN A 201 -7.17 -8.21 32.79
N ALA A 202 -6.94 -9.51 32.92
CA ALA A 202 -5.89 -10.20 32.16
C ALA A 202 -6.14 -10.20 30.64
N ILE A 203 -7.40 -10.33 30.20
CA ILE A 203 -7.77 -10.27 28.78
C ILE A 203 -7.60 -8.86 28.21
N ASP A 204 -8.04 -7.83 28.95
CA ASP A 204 -7.84 -6.43 28.54
C ASP A 204 -6.35 -6.14 28.37
N GLY A 205 -5.52 -6.74 29.23
CA GLY A 205 -4.08 -6.81 29.06
C GLY A 205 -3.39 -5.45 29.18
N ASN A 206 -2.14 -5.40 28.73
CA ASN A 206 -1.30 -4.20 28.73
C ASN A 206 -1.01 -3.67 27.32
N ALA A 207 -1.74 -4.18 26.31
CA ALA A 207 -1.65 -3.78 24.92
C ALA A 207 -3.01 -3.95 24.26
N ARG A 208 -3.23 -3.28 23.13
CA ARG A 208 -4.46 -3.25 22.34
C ARG A 208 -4.18 -3.78 20.94
N VAL A 209 -5.07 -4.62 20.43
CA VAL A 209 -5.16 -4.90 18.99
C VAL A 209 -6.03 -3.83 18.35
N GLN A 210 -5.48 -3.11 17.38
CA GLN A 210 -6.20 -2.08 16.63
C GLN A 210 -6.21 -2.39 15.14
N MET A 211 -7.36 -2.26 14.49
CA MET A 211 -7.51 -2.51 13.07
C MET A 211 -8.21 -1.35 12.38
N PHE A 212 -7.66 -0.91 11.24
CA PHE A 212 -8.22 0.15 10.42
C PHE A 212 -8.56 -0.38 9.04
N TYR A 213 -9.82 -0.21 8.67
CA TYR A 213 -10.32 -0.53 7.34
C TYR A 213 -10.69 0.71 6.55
N ASN A 214 -10.46 1.93 7.06
CA ASN A 214 -10.86 3.20 6.44
C ASN A 214 -9.75 3.87 5.63
N ILE A 215 -8.50 3.41 5.73
CA ILE A 215 -7.38 3.95 4.96
C ILE A 215 -7.51 3.48 3.50
N GLU A 216 -7.51 4.42 2.55
CA GLU A 216 -7.80 4.10 1.15
C GLU A 216 -6.80 3.09 0.53
N PRO A 217 -5.46 3.30 0.59
CA PRO A 217 -4.54 2.40 -0.12
C PRO A 217 -4.30 1.03 0.54
N PHE A 218 -4.54 0.90 1.85
CA PHE A 218 -4.22 -0.31 2.60
C PHE A 218 -5.14 -0.52 3.82
N LEU A 219 -5.10 -1.73 4.36
CA LEU A 219 -5.64 -2.10 5.66
C LEU A 219 -4.50 -2.11 6.67
N LEU A 220 -4.78 -1.70 7.91
CA LEU A 220 -3.75 -1.61 8.93
C LEU A 220 -4.14 -2.37 10.18
N PHE A 221 -3.24 -3.22 10.65
CA PHE A 221 -3.40 -4.01 11.87
C PHE A 221 -2.23 -3.67 12.79
N ARG A 222 -2.53 -3.36 14.04
CA ARG A 222 -1.54 -2.94 15.02
C ARG A 222 -1.66 -3.74 16.30
N LEU A 223 -0.50 -4.05 16.88
CA LEU A 223 -0.35 -4.30 18.31
C LEU A 223 0.36 -3.10 18.92
N LEU A 224 -0.27 -2.45 19.88
CA LEU A 224 0.26 -1.22 20.49
C LEU A 224 -0.12 -1.11 21.96
N VAL A 225 0.54 -0.22 22.69
CA VAL A 225 0.10 0.24 24.02
C VAL A 225 -0.56 1.60 23.85
N ASN A 226 -1.81 1.71 24.30
CA ASN A 226 -2.59 2.94 24.17
C ASN A 226 -2.34 3.89 25.35
N PHE A 227 -2.10 5.16 25.07
CA PHE A 227 -1.92 6.25 26.02
C PHE A 227 -2.85 7.41 25.66
N GLN A 228 -2.96 8.40 26.55
CA GLN A 228 -3.77 9.59 26.32
C GLN A 228 -2.99 10.83 26.75
N ILE A 229 -3.10 11.89 25.95
CA ILE A 229 -2.69 13.23 26.32
C ILE A 229 -3.89 13.93 26.93
N GLU A 230 -3.73 14.47 28.12
CA GLU A 230 -4.75 15.27 28.82
C GLU A 230 -4.29 16.72 28.91
N SER A 231 -5.15 17.67 28.56
CA SER A 231 -4.79 19.08 28.57
C SER A 231 -6.01 20.00 28.79
N ASP A 232 -5.75 21.15 29.41
CA ASP A 232 -6.72 22.25 29.49
C ASP A 232 -6.77 23.08 28.19
N GLN A 233 -5.76 22.91 27.33
CA GLN A 233 -5.63 23.54 26.02
C GLN A 233 -5.82 22.51 24.90
N GLU A 234 -6.19 22.99 23.71
CA GLU A 234 -6.32 22.14 22.53
C GLU A 234 -4.99 21.44 22.20
N ILE A 235 -5.07 20.14 21.91
CA ILE A 235 -3.91 19.28 21.66
C ILE A 235 -3.62 19.28 20.15
N SER A 236 -2.43 19.74 19.77
CA SER A 236 -2.04 19.80 18.36
C SER A 236 -1.68 18.42 17.77
N VAL A 237 -1.75 18.28 16.44
CA VAL A 237 -1.31 17.06 15.74
C VAL A 237 0.18 16.80 16.00
N SER A 238 1.01 17.86 15.99
CA SER A 238 2.44 17.77 16.29
C SER A 238 2.71 17.27 17.70
N ASP A 239 1.91 17.67 18.69
CA ASP A 239 2.05 17.18 20.07
C ASP A 239 1.74 15.69 20.16
N ARG A 240 0.69 15.22 19.49
CA ARG A 240 0.36 13.78 19.42
C ARG A 240 1.45 12.97 18.74
N GLN A 241 2.00 13.45 17.63
CA GLN A 241 3.09 12.80 16.91
C GLN A 241 4.35 12.70 17.78
N ARG A 242 4.73 13.81 18.42
CA ARG A 242 5.87 13.87 19.35
C ARG A 242 5.69 12.93 20.53
N ALA A 243 4.51 12.89 21.15
CA ALA A 243 4.22 11.97 22.25
C ALA A 243 4.32 10.51 21.80
N SER A 244 3.70 10.16 20.67
CA SER A 244 3.68 8.77 20.18
C SER A 244 5.08 8.30 19.78
N GLY A 245 5.85 9.13 19.06
CA GLY A 245 7.24 8.82 18.71
C GLY A 245 8.11 8.61 19.93
N GLN A 246 7.98 9.47 20.94
CA GLN A 246 8.76 9.32 22.17
C GLN A 246 8.32 8.11 23.00
N LEU A 247 7.03 7.77 23.04
CA LEU A 247 6.50 6.58 23.70
C LEU A 247 7.00 5.29 23.03
N THR A 248 6.91 5.20 21.70
CA THR A 248 7.46 4.09 20.92
C THR A 248 8.96 3.97 21.14
N ALA A 249 9.74 5.04 20.95
CA ALA A 249 11.20 5.02 21.15
C ALA A 249 11.55 4.58 22.59
N SER A 250 10.84 5.16 23.55
CA SER A 250 10.99 4.83 24.97
C SER A 250 10.42 3.48 25.35
N LEU A 251 9.75 2.72 24.48
CA LEU A 251 9.32 1.33 24.74
C LEU A 251 10.16 0.31 23.96
N ASN A 252 10.58 0.63 22.73
CA ASN A 252 11.22 -0.34 21.84
C ASN A 252 12.76 -0.31 21.93
N ASN A 253 13.37 0.85 22.20
CA ASN A 253 14.83 0.98 22.20
C ASN A 253 15.45 0.50 23.52
N GLY A 254 16.65 -0.08 23.47
CA GLY A 254 17.43 -0.47 24.65
C GLY A 254 16.88 -1.67 25.45
N ARG A 255 15.87 -2.39 24.93
CA ARG A 255 15.23 -3.53 25.62
C ARG A 255 15.41 -4.83 24.86
N GLY A 256 16.53 -5.50 25.11
CA GLY A 256 16.86 -6.77 24.47
C GLY A 256 15.79 -7.85 24.64
N TRP A 257 15.09 -7.88 25.78
CA TRP A 257 13.99 -8.83 26.03
C TRP A 257 12.79 -8.59 25.10
N LEU A 258 12.39 -7.33 24.89
CA LEU A 258 11.27 -6.98 24.03
C LEU A 258 11.64 -7.22 22.57
N ILE A 259 12.82 -6.75 22.15
CA ILE A 259 13.35 -6.95 20.80
C ILE A 259 13.39 -8.43 20.44
N THR A 260 13.95 -9.27 21.32
CA THR A 260 14.01 -10.74 21.11
C THR A 260 12.62 -11.34 20.96
N TRP A 261 11.67 -10.90 21.78
CA TRP A 261 10.29 -11.36 21.69
C TRP A 261 9.63 -10.95 20.36
N ILE A 262 9.77 -9.68 19.94
CA ILE A 262 9.18 -9.18 18.69
C ILE A 262 9.76 -9.95 17.50
N LYS A 263 11.08 -10.15 17.42
CA LYS A 263 11.71 -10.91 16.33
C LYS A 263 11.10 -12.30 16.17
N ARG A 264 10.95 -13.03 17.29
CA ARG A 264 10.28 -14.35 17.28
C ARG A 264 8.84 -14.24 16.77
N LYS A 265 8.11 -13.19 17.16
CA LYS A 265 6.72 -12.97 16.70
C LYS A 265 6.62 -12.66 15.22
N LEU A 266 7.59 -11.97 14.64
CA LEU A 266 7.65 -11.75 13.20
C LEU A 266 7.93 -13.04 12.42
N CYS A 267 8.77 -13.94 12.95
CA CYS A 267 8.95 -15.27 12.37
C CYS A 267 7.67 -16.13 12.47
N GLU A 268 6.98 -16.12 13.62
CA GLU A 268 5.69 -16.79 13.80
C GLU A 268 4.62 -16.27 12.80
N LEU A 269 4.64 -14.96 12.53
CA LEU A 269 3.78 -14.32 11.53
C LEU A 269 4.12 -14.79 10.11
N ASP A 270 5.39 -14.74 9.70
CA ASP A 270 5.85 -15.23 8.39
C ASP A 270 5.45 -16.68 8.11
N GLU A 271 5.74 -17.58 9.06
CA GLU A 271 5.40 -19.01 8.95
C GLU A 271 3.89 -19.21 8.77
N THR A 272 3.09 -18.44 9.51
CA THR A 272 1.63 -18.51 9.44
C THR A 272 1.12 -17.99 8.10
N ILE A 273 1.60 -16.82 7.64
CA ILE A 273 1.20 -16.21 6.37
C ILE A 273 1.58 -17.11 5.19
N THR A 274 2.79 -17.67 5.20
CA THR A 274 3.24 -18.64 4.19
C THR A 274 2.30 -19.85 4.12
N ARG A 275 1.90 -20.38 5.29
CA ARG A 275 1.00 -21.54 5.39
C ARG A 275 -0.43 -21.24 4.92
N VAL A 276 -1.02 -20.12 5.33
CA VAL A 276 -2.42 -19.79 5.00
C VAL A 276 -2.58 -19.20 3.60
N GLY A 277 -1.57 -18.47 3.13
CA GLY A 277 -1.52 -17.86 1.82
C GLY A 277 -1.18 -18.85 0.71
N GLY A 278 -0.46 -19.94 0.99
CA GLY A 278 -0.21 -21.00 -0.01
C GLY A 278 0.54 -20.52 -1.25
N GLY A 279 1.41 -19.52 -1.12
CA GLY A 279 2.15 -18.88 -2.22
C GLY A 279 1.43 -17.70 -2.88
N ASP A 280 0.16 -17.48 -2.55
CA ASP A 280 -0.66 -16.33 -2.97
C ASP A 280 -0.55 -15.13 -2.01
N ALA A 281 0.22 -15.24 -0.92
CA ALA A 281 0.57 -14.14 -0.04
C ALA A 281 1.98 -14.30 0.54
N PHE A 282 2.63 -13.18 0.89
CA PHE A 282 3.91 -13.17 1.61
C PHE A 282 3.96 -12.06 2.67
N PHE A 283 4.84 -12.23 3.64
CA PHE A 283 5.12 -11.27 4.73
C PHE A 283 6.55 -10.75 4.61
N HIS A 284 6.78 -9.48 4.99
CA HIS A 284 8.14 -8.97 5.20
C HIS A 284 8.18 -7.78 6.18
N LEU A 285 9.34 -7.58 6.80
CA LEU A 285 9.68 -6.37 7.53
C LEU A 285 10.06 -5.26 6.53
N LYS A 286 9.65 -4.02 6.78
CA LYS A 286 9.96 -2.85 5.95
C LYS A 286 10.58 -1.72 6.79
N GLY A 287 10.80 -0.57 6.17
CA GLY A 287 11.26 0.63 6.87
C GLY A 287 12.73 0.60 7.31
N GLY A 288 13.07 1.48 8.25
CA GLY A 288 14.46 1.69 8.71
C GLY A 288 15.08 0.48 9.38
N ARG A 289 14.28 -0.34 10.07
CA ARG A 289 14.75 -1.54 10.75
C ARG A 289 15.11 -2.66 9.78
N ALA A 290 14.30 -2.89 8.74
CA ALA A 290 14.66 -3.84 7.69
C ALA A 290 15.93 -3.41 6.93
N LEU A 291 16.12 -2.10 6.73
CA LEU A 291 17.38 -1.57 6.19
C LEU A 291 18.58 -1.88 7.11
N ALA A 292 18.42 -1.77 8.43
CA ALA A 292 19.49 -2.08 9.38
C ALA A 292 19.93 -3.55 9.28
N TYR A 293 18.99 -4.49 9.09
CA TYR A 293 19.30 -5.89 8.77
C TYR A 293 20.05 -6.03 7.43
N LEU A 294 19.58 -5.34 6.38
CA LEU A 294 20.24 -5.35 5.07
C LEU A 294 21.71 -4.86 5.15
N LEU A 295 21.97 -3.86 6.00
CA LEU A 295 23.30 -3.31 6.24
C LEU A 295 24.17 -4.19 7.16
N GLY A 296 23.64 -5.30 7.67
CA GLY A 296 24.33 -6.18 8.62
C GLY A 296 24.53 -5.58 10.01
N LYS A 297 23.69 -4.61 10.38
CA LYS A 297 23.73 -3.89 11.67
C LYS A 297 22.34 -3.83 12.30
N PRO A 298 21.70 -4.97 12.61
CA PRO A 298 20.35 -4.99 13.17
C PRO A 298 20.21 -4.21 14.48
N GLU A 299 21.30 -4.01 15.21
CA GLU A 299 21.38 -3.17 16.41
C GLU A 299 21.16 -1.67 16.16
N ASP A 300 21.40 -1.20 14.93
CA ASP A 300 21.19 0.20 14.51
C ASP A 300 19.72 0.48 14.13
N GLY A 301 18.85 -0.53 14.15
CA GLY A 301 17.42 -0.36 13.90
C GLY A 301 16.70 0.29 15.09
N GLU A 302 16.15 1.49 14.91
CA GLU A 302 15.43 2.24 15.96
C GLU A 302 13.90 2.25 15.75
N ASN A 303 13.18 2.56 16.84
CA ASN A 303 11.76 2.91 16.96
C ASN A 303 10.72 1.86 16.54
N ASP A 304 10.40 1.72 15.25
CA ASP A 304 9.21 0.98 14.80
C ASP A 304 9.52 -0.40 14.21
N TRP A 305 8.52 -1.28 14.25
CA TRP A 305 8.52 -2.60 13.61
C TRP A 305 7.46 -2.63 12.50
N ASP A 306 7.73 -1.84 11.46
CA ASP A 306 6.88 -1.75 10.28
C ASP A 306 6.96 -3.02 9.45
N THR A 307 5.80 -3.59 9.14
CA THR A 307 5.70 -4.81 8.33
C THR A 307 4.63 -4.67 7.25
N SER A 308 4.69 -5.55 6.26
CA SER A 308 3.67 -5.67 5.22
C SER A 308 3.32 -7.13 4.97
N ILE A 309 2.04 -7.38 4.71
CA ILE A 309 1.55 -8.62 4.11
C ILE A 309 0.96 -8.28 2.75
N VAL A 310 1.47 -8.92 1.70
CA VAL A 310 1.02 -8.68 0.34
C VAL A 310 0.32 -9.92 -0.18
N ILE A 311 -0.93 -9.76 -0.62
CA ILE A 311 -1.71 -10.80 -1.27
C ILE A 311 -1.69 -10.56 -2.77
N ASN A 312 -1.46 -11.62 -3.56
CA ASN A 312 -1.32 -11.56 -5.02
C ASN A 312 -2.47 -10.77 -5.68
N PRO A 313 -2.25 -9.52 -6.12
CA PRO A 313 -3.30 -8.68 -6.68
C PRO A 313 -3.83 -9.21 -8.01
N ASN A 314 -3.05 -10.05 -8.71
CA ASN A 314 -3.44 -10.65 -9.99
C ASN A 314 -4.45 -11.81 -9.83
N LEU A 315 -4.83 -12.17 -8.61
CA LEU A 315 -5.85 -13.20 -8.40
C LEU A 315 -7.24 -12.73 -8.87
N PRO A 316 -8.06 -13.65 -9.41
CA PRO A 316 -9.49 -13.41 -9.58
C PRO A 316 -10.13 -12.96 -8.26
N SER A 317 -11.09 -12.02 -8.31
CA SER A 317 -11.63 -11.36 -7.11
C SER A 317 -12.04 -12.36 -6.02
N VAL A 318 -12.76 -13.41 -6.39
CA VAL A 318 -13.22 -14.47 -5.47
C VAL A 318 -12.04 -15.13 -4.74
N ARG A 319 -11.00 -15.52 -5.49
CA ARG A 319 -9.80 -16.16 -4.92
C ARG A 319 -9.01 -15.19 -4.04
N TRP A 320 -8.92 -13.93 -4.44
CA TRP A 320 -8.26 -12.91 -3.62
C TRP A 320 -8.96 -12.74 -2.29
N TYR A 321 -10.29 -12.61 -2.29
CA TYR A 321 -11.09 -12.46 -1.07
C TYR A 321 -11.05 -13.70 -0.17
N ASP A 322 -11.04 -14.89 -0.75
CA ASP A 322 -10.84 -16.13 0.00
C ASP A 322 -9.46 -16.17 0.67
N CYS A 323 -8.41 -15.70 -0.02
CA CYS A 323 -7.07 -15.57 0.55
C CYS A 323 -7.03 -14.49 1.63
N PHE A 324 -7.64 -13.34 1.39
CA PHE A 324 -7.73 -12.23 2.34
C PHE A 324 -8.42 -12.66 3.63
N ASN A 325 -9.56 -13.34 3.57
CA ASN A 325 -10.26 -13.82 4.78
C ASN A 325 -9.37 -14.74 5.62
N LYS A 326 -8.63 -15.66 4.99
CA LYS A 326 -7.70 -16.56 5.69
C LYS A 326 -6.53 -15.80 6.33
N VAL A 327 -5.93 -14.87 5.60
CA VAL A 327 -4.82 -14.02 6.08
C VAL A 327 -5.31 -13.15 7.24
N HIS A 328 -6.42 -12.43 7.04
CA HIS A 328 -7.06 -11.58 8.02
C HIS A 328 -7.31 -12.30 9.34
N ASP A 329 -8.01 -13.45 9.29
CA ASP A 329 -8.40 -14.19 10.49
C ASP A 329 -7.16 -14.74 11.21
N ALA A 330 -6.14 -15.18 10.46
CA ALA A 330 -4.88 -15.63 11.03
C ALA A 330 -4.08 -14.49 11.70
N VAL A 331 -4.04 -13.30 11.09
CA VAL A 331 -3.37 -12.12 11.67
C VAL A 331 -4.08 -11.70 12.95
N LEU A 332 -5.41 -11.62 12.94
CA LEU A 332 -6.18 -11.28 14.14
C LEU A 332 -5.92 -12.25 15.29
N GLU A 333 -5.97 -13.56 15.01
CA GLU A 333 -5.71 -14.60 16.02
C GLU A 333 -4.28 -14.48 16.59
N LEU A 334 -3.29 -14.24 15.73
CA LEU A 334 -1.90 -14.04 16.14
C LEU A 334 -1.74 -12.77 16.99
N LEU A 335 -2.27 -11.62 16.58
CA LEU A 335 -2.15 -10.38 17.35
C LEU A 335 -2.82 -10.49 18.72
N GLN A 336 -3.97 -11.18 18.81
CA GLN A 336 -4.60 -11.47 20.10
C GLN A 336 -3.74 -12.40 20.97
N GLN A 337 -3.08 -13.39 20.37
CA GLN A 337 -2.10 -14.22 21.09
C GLN A 337 -0.88 -13.41 21.54
N PHE A 338 -0.37 -12.54 20.69
CA PHE A 338 0.79 -11.70 20.99
C PHE A 338 0.49 -10.70 22.10
N LYS A 339 -0.73 -10.13 22.12
CA LYS A 339 -1.22 -9.31 23.24
C LYS A 339 -1.15 -10.06 24.58
N ARG A 340 -1.60 -11.32 24.62
CA ARG A 340 -1.54 -12.15 25.84
C ARG A 340 -0.10 -12.50 26.21
N ASP A 341 0.73 -12.83 25.24
CA ASP A 341 2.15 -13.11 25.45
C ASP A 341 2.89 -11.85 25.96
N PHE A 342 2.51 -10.66 25.49
CA PHE A 342 3.08 -9.37 25.92
C PHE A 342 2.72 -9.03 27.37
N LEU A 343 1.48 -9.33 27.81
CA LEU A 343 1.10 -9.18 29.21
C LEU A 343 2.07 -9.93 30.13
N VAL A 344 2.33 -11.20 29.82
CA VAL A 344 3.25 -12.07 30.59
C VAL A 344 4.67 -11.50 30.54
N LEU A 345 5.16 -11.19 29.35
CA LEU A 345 6.51 -10.66 29.14
C LEU A 345 6.74 -9.37 29.95
N LEU A 346 5.80 -8.42 29.87
CA LEU A 346 5.90 -7.16 30.57
C LEU A 346 5.89 -7.35 32.09
N GLN A 347 5.10 -8.30 32.59
CA GLN A 347 5.05 -8.65 34.00
C GLN A 347 6.39 -9.21 34.52
N GLU A 348 7.04 -10.07 33.73
CA GLU A 348 8.35 -10.64 34.05
C GLU A 348 9.44 -9.56 34.10
N HIS A 349 9.33 -8.55 33.22
CA HIS A 349 10.35 -7.51 33.03
C HIS A 349 9.98 -6.13 33.61
N ALA A 350 8.87 -5.99 34.35
CA ALA A 350 8.34 -4.70 34.82
C ALA A 350 9.39 -3.85 35.56
N ARG A 351 10.10 -4.45 36.53
CA ARG A 351 11.17 -3.74 37.26
C ARG A 351 12.36 -3.36 36.40
N GLN A 352 12.68 -4.16 35.38
CA GLN A 352 13.76 -3.85 34.45
C GLN A 352 13.37 -2.65 33.59
N LEU A 353 12.10 -2.58 33.17
CA LEU A 353 11.56 -1.42 32.47
C LEU A 353 11.65 -0.17 33.35
N GLU A 354 11.12 -0.19 34.56
CA GLU A 354 11.17 0.95 35.49
C GLU A 354 12.61 1.43 35.76
N ALA A 355 13.54 0.50 36.01
CA ALA A 355 14.94 0.84 36.23
C ALA A 355 15.60 1.47 35.00
N SER A 356 15.24 1.03 33.78
CA SER A 356 15.78 1.58 32.53
C SER A 356 15.31 3.01 32.27
N LEU A 357 14.12 3.39 32.73
CA LEU A 357 13.55 4.74 32.55
C LEU A 357 14.24 5.80 33.41
N GLN A 358 14.95 5.39 34.46
CA GLN A 358 15.70 6.29 35.35
C GLN A 358 17.12 6.59 34.85
N GLN A 359 17.60 5.85 33.85
CA GLN A 359 18.92 6.04 33.26
C GLN A 359 18.81 6.97 32.05
N PRO A 360 19.79 7.86 31.82
CA PRO A 360 19.88 8.58 30.55
C PRO A 360 19.97 7.55 29.44
N GLN A 361 18.99 7.51 28.53
CA GLN A 361 19.11 6.64 27.37
C GLN A 361 20.39 7.00 26.62
N PRO A 362 21.22 6.01 26.22
CA PRO A 362 22.38 6.30 25.41
C PRO A 362 21.91 7.00 24.14
N GLN A 363 22.26 8.29 24.00
CA GLN A 363 22.07 9.01 22.76
C GLN A 363 22.95 8.32 21.73
N ASN A 364 22.34 7.65 20.76
CA ASN A 364 23.06 7.24 19.58
C ASN A 364 23.46 8.54 18.85
N PRO A 365 24.75 8.88 18.67
CA PRO A 365 25.17 10.11 18.01
C PRO A 365 24.70 10.20 16.54
N ASN A 366 24.15 9.11 16.00
CA ASN A 366 23.49 9.04 14.70
C ASN A 366 21.94 8.97 14.76
N GLY A 367 21.34 8.80 15.94
CA GLY A 367 19.90 8.69 16.16
C GLY A 367 19.27 10.08 16.29
N VAL A 368 18.66 10.55 15.21
CA VAL A 368 17.86 11.79 15.19
C VAL A 368 16.42 11.39 14.90
N ASP A 369 15.53 11.84 15.80
CA ASP A 369 14.06 11.74 15.83
C ASP A 369 13.47 11.08 14.58
N GLU A 370 13.04 9.83 14.70
CA GLU A 370 12.08 9.30 13.75
C GLU A 370 10.71 9.87 14.12
N ASP A 371 10.36 10.96 13.45
CA ASP A 371 8.97 11.38 13.38
C ASP A 371 8.18 10.21 12.79
N VAL A 372 7.33 9.59 13.62
CA VAL A 372 6.36 8.54 13.28
C VAL A 372 5.76 8.79 11.89
N GLU A 373 5.71 7.76 11.06
CA GLU A 373 5.13 7.85 9.72
C GLU A 373 3.65 8.31 9.75
N LEU A 374 3.27 8.86 8.61
CA LEU A 374 2.19 9.78 8.28
C LEU A 374 0.74 9.28 8.53
N ASP A 375 0.43 8.54 9.60
CA ASP A 375 -0.93 8.04 9.82
C ASP A 375 -1.79 8.88 10.78
N ALA A 376 -1.16 9.76 11.56
CA ALA A 376 -1.89 10.57 12.54
C ALA A 376 -3.00 11.41 11.89
N ALA A 377 -2.80 11.98 10.69
CA ALA A 377 -3.81 12.83 10.04
C ALA A 377 -5.07 12.06 9.58
N LEU A 378 -4.97 10.74 9.35
CA LEU A 378 -6.10 9.89 8.93
C LEU A 378 -6.76 9.13 10.10
N GLU A 379 -6.13 9.15 11.27
CA GLU A 379 -6.67 8.59 12.50
C GLU A 379 -7.73 9.54 13.09
N GLU A 380 -9.00 9.26 12.76
CA GLU A 380 -10.15 9.85 13.47
C GLU A 380 -10.01 9.69 14.98
N GLU A 381 -10.58 10.66 15.70
CA GLU A 381 -10.69 10.66 17.15
C GLU A 381 -11.21 9.28 17.63
N ASP A 382 -10.43 8.53 18.41
CA ASP A 382 -10.99 7.44 19.20
C ASP A 382 -12.14 8.07 20.01
N PRO A 383 -13.42 7.70 19.79
CA PRO A 383 -14.48 8.15 20.68
C PRO A 383 -14.10 7.67 22.08
N PRO A 384 -14.27 8.49 23.14
CA PRO A 384 -13.99 8.04 24.50
C PRO A 384 -14.80 6.77 24.75
N ILE A 385 -14.09 5.63 24.84
CA ILE A 385 -14.70 4.36 25.20
C ILE A 385 -14.95 4.45 26.70
N LEU A 386 -16.10 5.00 27.09
CA LEU A 386 -16.60 4.84 28.45
C LEU A 386 -16.81 3.34 28.66
N GLY A 387 -16.04 2.75 29.57
CA GLY A 387 -16.26 1.37 29.98
C GLY A 387 -17.68 1.21 30.54
N ASP A 388 -18.31 0.06 30.30
CA ASP A 388 -19.63 -0.26 30.90
C ASP A 388 -19.60 -0.24 32.45
N ASP A 389 -18.40 -0.21 33.04
CA ASP A 389 -18.14 -0.21 34.49
C ASP A 389 -17.35 1.05 34.96
N GLU A 390 -17.16 2.08 34.11
CA GLU A 390 -16.47 3.32 34.51
C GLU A 390 -17.43 4.30 35.21
N GLU A 391 -17.10 4.68 36.45
CA GLU A 391 -17.80 5.73 37.19
C GLU A 391 -17.72 7.05 36.40
N ILE A 392 -18.89 7.63 36.10
CA ILE A 392 -19.01 8.96 35.48
C ILE A 392 -18.24 9.95 36.37
N PRO A 393 -17.20 10.64 35.86
CA PRO A 393 -16.43 11.58 36.66
C PRO A 393 -17.32 12.69 37.23
N LEU A 394 -17.06 13.06 38.49
CA LEU A 394 -17.72 14.18 39.15
C LEU A 394 -17.61 15.46 38.29
N PRO A 395 -18.70 16.23 38.12
CA PRO A 395 -18.67 17.43 37.29
C PRO A 395 -17.83 18.53 37.96
N GLY A 396 -16.68 18.87 37.35
CA GLY A 396 -15.89 20.05 37.70
C GLY A 396 -14.37 19.93 37.65
N ILE A 397 -13.79 18.74 37.42
CA ILE A 397 -12.32 18.51 37.39
C ILE A 397 -11.94 17.51 36.28
N ALA A 398 -12.60 17.55 35.12
CA ALA A 398 -12.23 16.72 33.98
C ALA A 398 -11.38 17.55 32.99
N PRO A 399 -10.28 17.00 32.44
CA PRO A 399 -9.50 17.69 31.42
C PRO A 399 -10.39 18.09 30.24
N LYS A 400 -10.22 19.32 29.75
CA LYS A 400 -11.08 19.86 28.69
C LYS A 400 -10.83 19.18 27.34
N TYR A 401 -9.59 18.75 27.10
CA TYR A 401 -9.18 18.07 25.87
C TYR A 401 -8.44 16.78 26.21
N VAL A 402 -8.85 15.69 25.58
CA VAL A 402 -8.21 14.36 25.67
C VAL A 402 -7.98 13.84 24.26
N LYS A 403 -6.76 13.39 23.95
CA LYS A 403 -6.42 12.76 22.66
C LYS A 403 -5.60 11.50 22.87
N SER A 404 -5.91 10.42 22.15
CA SER A 404 -5.10 9.19 22.17
C SER A 404 -3.70 9.44 21.59
N CYS A 405 -2.71 8.80 22.20
CA CYS A 405 -1.35 8.64 21.68
C CYS A 405 -0.90 7.19 21.95
N LYS A 406 0.17 6.71 21.33
CA LYS A 406 0.47 5.27 21.30
C LYS A 406 1.95 4.96 21.37
N ALA A 407 2.29 3.79 21.90
CA ALA A 407 3.56 3.13 21.68
C ALA A 407 3.32 1.90 20.80
N GLU A 408 3.86 1.91 19.58
CA GLU A 408 3.66 0.82 18.62
C GLU A 408 4.59 -0.35 18.92
N LEU A 409 4.08 -1.58 18.87
CA LEU A 409 4.87 -2.80 19.02
C LEU A 409 5.05 -3.52 17.68
N ILE A 410 3.97 -3.69 16.93
CA ILE A 410 3.96 -4.33 15.59
C ILE A 410 2.91 -3.63 14.73
N ASP A 411 3.32 -3.14 13.56
CA ASP A 411 2.46 -2.52 12.57
C ASP A 411 2.45 -3.35 11.28
N ILE A 412 1.28 -3.76 10.82
CA ILE A 412 1.08 -4.63 9.66
C ILE A 412 0.18 -3.92 8.64
N GLY A 413 0.76 -3.49 7.53
CA GLY A 413 0.01 -3.01 6.37
C GLY A 413 -0.39 -4.17 5.45
N ILE A 414 -1.62 -4.15 4.92
CA ILE A 414 -2.06 -5.03 3.84
C ILE A 414 -2.58 -4.16 2.70
N PRO A 415 -1.83 -4.00 1.59
CA PRO A 415 -2.31 -3.27 0.43
C PRO A 415 -3.64 -3.82 -0.10
N ARG A 416 -4.55 -2.94 -0.53
CA ARG A 416 -5.83 -3.38 -1.10
C ARG A 416 -5.64 -3.95 -2.51
N ARG A 417 -6.42 -4.97 -2.85
CA ARG A 417 -6.32 -5.70 -4.13
C ARG A 417 -6.12 -4.82 -5.37
N ASP A 418 -6.94 -3.80 -5.53
CA ASP A 418 -7.04 -3.03 -6.77
C ASP A 418 -6.21 -1.72 -6.73
N THR A 419 -5.26 -1.62 -5.81
CA THR A 419 -4.37 -0.44 -5.70
C THR A 419 -3.04 -0.67 -6.41
N VAL A 420 -2.43 0.43 -6.85
CA VAL A 420 -1.11 0.38 -7.49
C VAL A 420 -0.06 -0.11 -6.49
N GLU A 421 -0.22 0.27 -5.22
CA GLU A 421 0.65 -0.12 -4.10
C GLU A 421 0.71 -1.65 -3.93
N ALA A 422 -0.43 -2.36 -4.07
CA ALA A 422 -0.45 -3.81 -4.01
C ALA A 422 0.32 -4.46 -5.16
N LEU A 423 0.13 -3.94 -6.39
CA LEU A 423 0.84 -4.40 -7.58
C LEU A 423 2.35 -4.16 -7.46
N GLU A 424 2.75 -2.99 -6.99
CA GLU A 424 4.16 -2.63 -6.80
C GLU A 424 4.85 -3.52 -5.78
N GLN A 425 4.27 -3.65 -4.59
CA GLN A 425 4.86 -4.48 -3.56
C GLN A 425 4.96 -5.94 -4.03
N TRP A 426 3.95 -6.43 -4.74
CA TRP A 426 3.96 -7.79 -5.30
C TRP A 426 5.06 -7.99 -6.34
N LEU A 427 5.20 -7.07 -7.30
CA LEU A 427 6.12 -7.21 -8.43
C LEU A 427 7.59 -6.98 -8.03
N HIS A 428 7.85 -6.05 -7.11
CA HIS A 428 9.23 -5.64 -6.77
C HIS A 428 9.81 -6.35 -5.56
N THR A 429 8.97 -6.93 -4.69
CA THR A 429 9.44 -7.48 -3.40
C THR A 429 9.47 -9.00 -3.40
N ARG A 430 8.43 -9.66 -3.94
CA ARG A 430 8.20 -11.10 -3.78
C ARG A 430 9.41 -11.98 -4.13
N ASP A 431 10.00 -11.72 -5.29
CA ASP A 431 11.04 -12.58 -5.87
C ASP A 431 12.46 -12.21 -5.41
N ASP A 432 12.61 -11.14 -4.61
CA ASP A 432 13.90 -10.64 -4.09
C ASP A 432 13.89 -10.49 -2.56
N LEU A 433 13.04 -11.25 -1.87
CA LEU A 433 13.08 -11.33 -0.41
C LEU A 433 14.36 -12.03 0.07
N ILE A 434 15.05 -11.40 1.02
CA ILE A 434 16.20 -11.97 1.71
C ILE A 434 15.72 -12.56 3.03
N LYS A 435 15.93 -13.87 3.19
CA LYS A 435 15.67 -14.61 4.43
C LYS A 435 16.82 -15.57 4.69
N ASN A 436 17.59 -15.30 5.73
CA ASN A 436 18.73 -16.13 6.13
C ASN A 436 19.15 -15.84 7.59
N GLU A 437 20.23 -16.49 8.03
CA GLU A 437 20.78 -16.31 9.39
C GLU A 437 21.15 -14.86 9.71
N ASN A 438 21.60 -14.05 8.73
CA ASN A 438 21.95 -12.63 8.95
C ASN A 438 20.72 -11.74 9.13
N THR A 439 19.56 -12.17 8.63
CA THR A 439 18.28 -11.49 8.87
C THR A 439 17.51 -12.12 10.04
N GLU A 440 18.14 -13.02 10.79
CA GLU A 440 17.53 -13.79 11.89
C GLU A 440 16.25 -14.51 11.44
N GLU A 441 16.23 -14.98 10.18
CA GLU A 441 15.09 -15.62 9.52
C GLU A 441 13.86 -14.70 9.33
N ILE A 442 13.97 -13.39 9.57
CA ILE A 442 12.93 -12.41 9.25
C ILE A 442 13.06 -12.05 7.76
N PRO A 443 12.00 -12.17 6.93
CA PRO A 443 12.06 -11.75 5.54
C PRO A 443 12.16 -10.23 5.43
N ILE A 444 13.12 -9.75 4.63
CA ILE A 444 13.27 -8.33 4.27
C ILE A 444 13.35 -8.16 2.74
N PRO A 445 12.97 -6.99 2.18
CA PRO A 445 13.22 -6.68 0.78
C PRO A 445 14.71 -6.72 0.41
N GLY A 446 14.99 -7.05 -0.85
CA GLY A 446 16.34 -7.08 -1.39
C GLY A 446 16.94 -5.70 -1.69
N PHE A 447 18.19 -5.68 -2.16
CA PHE A 447 18.95 -4.44 -2.34
C PHE A 447 18.30 -3.45 -3.31
N LEU A 448 17.75 -3.95 -4.42
CA LEU A 448 17.21 -3.09 -5.47
C LEU A 448 15.94 -2.36 -5.02
N TYR A 449 15.12 -3.00 -4.18
CA TYR A 449 13.93 -2.38 -3.59
C TYR A 449 14.29 -1.05 -2.91
N TYR A 450 15.29 -1.04 -2.02
CA TYR A 450 15.68 0.17 -1.30
C TYR A 450 16.36 1.21 -2.18
N VAL A 451 17.15 0.78 -3.18
CA VAL A 451 17.77 1.72 -4.12
C VAL A 451 16.69 2.43 -4.93
N ASP A 452 15.71 1.70 -5.47
CA ASP A 452 14.60 2.26 -6.23
C ASP A 452 13.72 3.17 -5.36
N GLU A 453 13.37 2.73 -4.14
CA GLU A 453 12.57 3.51 -3.18
C GLU A 453 13.22 4.84 -2.82
N TYR A 454 14.52 4.85 -2.46
CA TYR A 454 15.21 6.09 -2.13
C TYR A 454 15.44 6.99 -3.33
N VAL A 455 15.74 6.44 -4.52
CA VAL A 455 15.84 7.25 -5.75
C VAL A 455 14.51 7.91 -6.06
N MET A 456 13.40 7.19 -5.94
CA MET A 456 12.05 7.71 -6.14
C MET A 456 11.72 8.83 -5.15
N MET A 457 11.94 8.62 -3.85
CA MET A 457 11.70 9.64 -2.81
C MET A 457 12.54 10.91 -3.01
N VAL A 458 13.79 10.77 -3.49
CA VAL A 458 14.64 11.94 -3.79
C VAL A 458 14.12 12.68 -5.03
N ARG A 459 13.64 11.98 -6.06
CA ARG A 459 13.00 12.62 -7.24
C ARG A 459 11.70 13.33 -6.87
N GLU A 460 10.90 12.75 -5.99
CA GLU A 460 9.69 13.37 -5.45
C GLU A 460 10.00 14.68 -4.71
N ALA A 461 11.06 14.70 -3.90
CA ALA A 461 11.55 15.91 -3.25
C ALA A 461 12.04 16.97 -4.26
N LEU A 462 12.77 16.56 -5.29
CA LEU A 462 13.22 17.45 -6.37
C LEU A 462 12.05 18.03 -7.19
N ALA A 463 10.96 17.28 -7.32
CA ALA A 463 9.72 17.73 -7.96
C ALA A 463 8.86 18.64 -7.05
N GLY A 464 9.26 18.84 -5.79
CA GLY A 464 8.53 19.65 -4.82
C GLY A 464 7.22 19.03 -4.35
N ARG A 465 7.09 17.69 -4.44
CA ARG A 465 5.86 16.95 -4.08
C ARG A 465 5.99 16.12 -2.80
N SER A 466 7.20 16.00 -2.25
CA SER A 466 7.45 15.14 -1.10
C SER A 466 6.76 15.65 0.18
N PRO A 467 5.86 14.88 0.81
CA PRO A 467 5.22 15.25 2.07
C PRO A 467 6.22 15.22 3.25
N SER A 468 7.37 14.58 3.10
CA SER A 468 8.41 14.44 4.13
C SER A 468 9.74 15.04 3.68
N LEU A 469 9.71 16.25 3.12
CA LEU A 469 10.89 16.90 2.54
C LEU A 469 12.07 17.01 3.51
N SER A 470 11.81 17.28 4.79
CA SER A 470 12.82 17.36 5.86
C SER A 470 13.64 16.07 6.03
N LYS A 471 13.08 14.90 5.67
CA LYS A 471 13.74 13.59 5.76
C LYS A 471 14.64 13.28 4.56
N THR A 472 14.60 14.07 3.49
CA THR A 472 15.34 13.82 2.24
C THR A 472 16.85 13.69 2.43
N PRO A 473 17.54 14.55 3.21
CA PRO A 473 18.97 14.39 3.46
C PRO A 473 19.33 13.03 4.07
N LYS A 474 18.51 12.53 5.03
CA LYS A 474 18.67 11.22 5.68
C LYS A 474 18.50 10.08 4.67
N ARG A 475 17.51 10.19 3.77
CA ARG A 475 17.28 9.22 2.68
C ARG A 475 18.48 9.13 1.72
N ILE A 476 19.11 10.26 1.39
CA ILE A 476 20.33 10.29 0.55
C ILE A 476 21.52 9.61 1.25
N ARG A 477 21.67 9.79 2.57
CA ARG A 477 22.71 9.08 3.35
C ARG A 477 22.47 7.57 3.36
N ARG A 478 21.25 7.14 3.69
CA ARG A 478 20.85 5.71 3.67
C ARG A 478 21.10 5.08 2.30
N LEU A 479 20.76 5.79 1.21
CA LEU A 479 21.06 5.33 -0.15
C LEU A 479 22.58 5.19 -0.37
N TRP A 480 23.39 6.17 0.05
CA TRP A 480 24.85 6.08 -0.05
C TRP A 480 25.43 4.87 0.70
N ASP A 481 24.90 4.56 1.88
CA ASP A 481 25.33 3.42 2.69
C ASP A 481 25.04 2.10 1.99
N ILE A 482 23.84 1.94 1.41
CA ILE A 482 23.47 0.75 0.60
C ILE A 482 24.40 0.61 -0.61
N LEU A 483 24.63 1.70 -1.35
CA LEU A 483 25.49 1.69 -2.53
C LEU A 483 26.96 1.38 -2.20
N SER A 484 27.35 1.49 -0.92
CA SER A 484 28.70 1.22 -0.42
C SER A 484 28.86 -0.19 0.12
N LEU A 485 27.82 -1.02 0.10
CA LEU A 485 27.89 -2.42 0.52
C LEU A 485 28.86 -3.22 -0.35
N ASP A 486 29.68 -4.04 0.31
CA ASP A 486 30.52 -5.04 -0.34
C ASP A 486 29.81 -6.39 -0.30
N SER A 487 28.92 -6.61 -1.27
CA SER A 487 28.09 -7.82 -1.38
C SER A 487 28.19 -8.41 -2.79
N PRO A 488 28.68 -9.65 -2.94
CA PRO A 488 28.72 -10.33 -4.23
C PRO A 488 27.35 -10.48 -4.89
N ASP A 489 26.31 -10.70 -4.08
CA ASP A 489 24.93 -10.82 -4.55
C ASP A 489 24.42 -9.48 -5.10
N PHE A 490 24.69 -8.38 -4.40
CA PHE A 490 24.34 -7.05 -4.88
C PHE A 490 25.09 -6.70 -6.17
N ASP A 491 26.41 -6.95 -6.23
CA ASP A 491 27.21 -6.70 -7.42
C ASP A 491 26.74 -7.56 -8.62
N ALA A 492 26.28 -8.79 -8.38
CA ALA A 492 25.70 -9.66 -9.42
C ALA A 492 24.39 -9.08 -9.97
N ARG A 493 23.49 -8.58 -9.10
CA ARG A 493 22.25 -7.90 -9.51
C ARG A 493 22.53 -6.64 -10.33
N ILE A 494 23.51 -5.82 -9.93
CA ILE A 494 23.89 -4.64 -10.71
C ILE A 494 24.45 -5.02 -12.07
N LYS A 495 25.25 -6.09 -12.15
CA LYS A 495 25.76 -6.61 -13.43
C LYS A 495 24.63 -7.10 -14.34
N GLU A 496 23.63 -7.77 -13.78
CA GLU A 496 22.42 -8.21 -14.49
C GLU A 496 21.66 -6.99 -15.03
N LEU A 497 21.35 -5.99 -14.20
CA LEU A 497 20.70 -4.74 -14.64
C LEU A 497 21.48 -4.06 -15.76
N ARG A 498 22.81 -3.98 -15.64
CA ARG A 498 23.67 -3.39 -16.66
C ARG A 498 23.58 -4.12 -18.01
N SER A 499 23.30 -5.43 -18.01
CA SER A 499 23.18 -6.22 -19.25
C SER A 499 21.91 -5.90 -20.05
N HIS A 500 20.89 -5.35 -19.41
CA HIS A 500 19.64 -4.92 -20.06
C HIS A 500 19.75 -3.55 -20.74
N ILE A 501 20.74 -2.75 -20.35
CA ILE A 501 20.97 -1.41 -20.91
C ILE A 501 21.54 -1.53 -22.34
N PRO A 502 20.87 -0.97 -23.36
CA PRO A 502 21.37 -1.03 -24.74
C PRO A 502 22.74 -0.36 -24.89
N ALA A 503 23.65 -0.96 -25.68
CA ALA A 503 24.97 -0.36 -25.96
C ALA A 503 24.87 1.06 -26.57
N THR A 504 23.80 1.33 -27.31
CA THR A 504 23.47 2.66 -27.87
C THR A 504 23.19 3.72 -26.81
N LEU A 505 22.66 3.30 -25.64
CA LEU A 505 22.45 4.13 -24.45
C LEU A 505 23.73 4.20 -23.60
N GLY A 506 24.43 3.07 -23.51
CA GLY A 506 25.30 2.71 -22.39
C GLY A 506 26.81 2.86 -22.59
N ASN A 507 27.32 3.31 -23.74
CA ASN A 507 28.75 3.55 -23.85
C ASN A 507 29.14 4.92 -23.25
N LYS A 508 28.60 6.04 -23.75
CA LYS A 508 29.16 7.37 -23.38
C LYS A 508 28.91 7.84 -21.94
N PRO A 509 27.67 7.82 -21.39
CA PRO A 509 27.44 8.29 -20.02
C PRO A 509 28.08 7.41 -18.95
N LEU A 510 28.04 6.07 -19.13
CA LEU A 510 28.62 5.12 -18.17
C LEU A 510 30.15 5.02 -18.28
N GLU A 511 30.75 5.12 -19.47
CA GLU A 511 32.22 5.11 -19.65
C GLU A 511 32.90 6.31 -18.97
N ILE A 512 32.28 7.50 -19.05
CA ILE A 512 32.81 8.71 -18.40
C ILE A 512 32.86 8.54 -16.87
N LEU A 513 31.94 7.77 -16.29
CA LEU A 513 31.73 7.71 -14.83
C LEU A 513 32.38 6.49 -14.20
N THR A 514 32.39 5.36 -14.91
CA THR A 514 33.27 4.23 -14.57
C THR A 514 34.76 4.63 -14.65
N GLY A 515 35.13 5.51 -15.59
CA GLY A 515 36.46 6.11 -15.68
C GLY A 515 36.83 7.09 -14.55
N GLN A 516 35.85 7.55 -13.75
CA GLN A 516 36.07 8.45 -12.59
C GLN A 516 36.28 7.72 -11.26
N GLY A 517 36.13 6.39 -11.22
CA GLY A 517 36.47 5.58 -10.05
C GLY A 517 35.49 5.61 -8.87
N ASN A 518 34.26 6.12 -9.05
CA ASN A 518 33.23 6.12 -7.99
C ASN A 518 32.22 4.98 -8.19
N LYS A 519 32.36 3.90 -7.41
CA LYS A 519 31.50 2.69 -7.47
C LYS A 519 30.03 3.04 -7.22
N GLN A 520 29.74 3.84 -6.19
CA GLN A 520 28.39 4.20 -5.76
C GLN A 520 27.62 4.93 -6.87
N ILE A 521 28.27 5.90 -7.51
CA ILE A 521 27.67 6.65 -8.62
C ILE A 521 27.47 5.76 -9.85
N SER A 522 28.40 4.83 -10.14
CA SER A 522 28.20 3.86 -11.21
C SER A 522 27.00 2.96 -10.97
N ILE A 523 26.77 2.54 -9.73
CA ILE A 523 25.63 1.68 -9.36
C ILE A 523 24.32 2.44 -9.54
N VAL A 524 24.16 3.61 -8.90
CA VAL A 524 22.90 4.37 -8.96
C VAL A 524 22.55 4.75 -10.41
N LEU A 525 23.53 5.09 -11.23
CA LEU A 525 23.29 5.41 -12.63
C LEU A 525 22.91 4.21 -13.47
N THR A 526 23.44 3.02 -13.14
CA THR A 526 23.00 1.78 -13.79
C THR A 526 21.51 1.57 -13.52
N VAL A 527 21.07 1.73 -12.27
CA VAL A 527 19.66 1.62 -11.89
C VAL A 527 18.82 2.67 -12.62
N ILE A 528 19.21 3.95 -12.56
CA ILE A 528 18.50 5.06 -13.22
C ILE A 528 18.38 4.86 -14.74
N LEU A 529 19.46 4.47 -15.41
CA LEU A 529 19.45 4.25 -16.86
C LEU A 529 18.59 3.06 -17.24
N GLU A 530 18.54 2.02 -16.40
CA GLU A 530 17.65 0.89 -16.63
C GLU A 530 16.18 1.24 -16.38
N GLN A 531 15.88 2.08 -15.37
CA GLN A 531 14.54 2.66 -15.20
C GLN A 531 14.10 3.42 -16.45
N PHE A 532 14.97 4.27 -17.01
CA PHE A 532 14.70 4.98 -18.27
C PHE A 532 14.53 4.03 -19.46
N ASN A 533 15.39 3.01 -19.55
CA ASN A 533 15.33 2.01 -20.62
C ASN A 533 13.97 1.31 -20.64
N LYS A 534 13.48 0.86 -19.48
CA LYS A 534 12.15 0.24 -19.33
C LYS A 534 11.02 1.23 -19.59
N ALA A 535 11.03 2.38 -18.90
CA ALA A 535 9.91 3.34 -18.95
C ALA A 535 9.70 3.97 -20.33
N TYR A 536 10.79 4.24 -21.06
CA TYR A 536 10.75 4.86 -22.39
C TYR A 536 11.02 3.88 -23.53
N ARG A 537 11.13 2.58 -23.21
CA ARG A 537 11.34 1.47 -24.16
C ARG A 537 12.52 1.74 -25.09
N LEU A 538 13.65 2.18 -24.52
CA LEU A 538 14.82 2.64 -25.29
C LEU A 538 15.49 1.49 -26.04
N SER A 539 15.46 0.27 -25.50
CA SER A 539 15.91 -0.95 -26.17
C SER A 539 15.18 -1.24 -27.47
N GLU A 540 13.93 -0.81 -27.57
CA GLU A 540 13.10 -1.00 -28.77
C GLU A 540 13.32 0.10 -29.80
N SER A 541 13.87 1.28 -29.46
CA SER A 541 14.09 2.34 -30.42
C SER A 541 15.53 2.83 -30.37
N GLN A 542 16.39 2.25 -31.22
CA GLN A 542 17.81 2.62 -31.30
C GLN A 542 18.01 4.12 -31.57
N GLY A 543 17.15 4.71 -32.41
CA GLY A 543 17.16 6.15 -32.69
C GLY A 543 16.85 6.98 -31.46
N LEU A 544 15.81 6.62 -30.70
CA LEU A 544 15.47 7.30 -29.45
C LEU A 544 16.55 7.11 -28.39
N ALA A 545 17.09 5.90 -28.22
CA ALA A 545 18.16 5.60 -27.28
C ALA A 545 19.43 6.41 -27.54
N SER A 546 19.83 6.54 -28.82
CA SER A 546 21.00 7.36 -29.20
C SER A 546 20.78 8.84 -28.84
N VAL A 547 19.60 9.36 -29.15
CA VAL A 547 19.24 10.76 -28.88
C VAL A 547 19.12 11.02 -27.37
N PHE A 548 18.55 10.08 -26.62
CA PHE A 548 18.54 10.08 -25.16
C PHE A 548 19.97 10.18 -24.62
N GLY A 549 20.88 9.29 -25.05
CA GLY A 549 22.25 9.25 -24.53
C GLY A 549 23.02 10.56 -24.78
N GLN A 550 22.80 11.20 -25.92
CA GLN A 550 23.37 12.52 -26.23
C GLN A 550 22.80 13.63 -25.34
N HIS A 551 21.48 13.64 -25.15
CA HIS A 551 20.80 14.62 -24.29
C HIS A 551 21.22 14.47 -22.83
N PHE A 552 21.21 13.23 -22.31
CA PHE A 552 21.65 12.92 -20.96
C PHE A 552 23.07 13.42 -20.71
N LEU A 553 24.00 13.19 -21.65
CA LEU A 553 25.36 13.69 -21.55
C LEU A 553 25.41 15.22 -21.52
N SER A 554 24.63 15.89 -22.37
CA SER A 554 24.58 17.35 -22.40
C SER A 554 24.05 17.95 -21.09
N VAL A 555 22.98 17.38 -20.53
CA VAL A 555 22.42 17.81 -19.24
C VAL A 555 23.38 17.54 -18.10
N SER A 556 24.13 16.43 -18.14
CA SER A 556 25.09 16.07 -17.08
C SER A 556 26.24 17.07 -16.88
N GLN A 557 26.52 17.90 -17.89
CA GLN A 557 27.53 18.96 -17.85
C GLN A 557 27.02 20.23 -17.18
N GLN A 558 25.71 20.33 -16.93
CA GLN A 558 25.08 21.48 -16.30
C GLN A 558 25.08 21.33 -14.77
N VAL A 559 24.92 22.45 -14.07
CA VAL A 559 24.76 22.47 -12.60
C VAL A 559 23.26 22.36 -12.30
N PRO A 560 22.80 21.32 -11.57
CA PRO A 560 21.41 21.21 -11.18
C PRO A 560 20.97 22.35 -10.26
N ILE A 561 19.71 22.75 -10.40
CA ILE A 561 19.07 23.72 -9.51
C ILE A 561 18.14 22.93 -8.57
N TYR A 562 18.31 23.11 -7.26
CA TYR A 562 17.51 22.43 -6.25
C TYR A 562 16.39 23.35 -5.72
N PRO A 563 15.20 22.83 -5.39
CA PRO A 563 14.16 23.58 -4.68
C PRO A 563 14.70 24.23 -3.39
N GLN A 564 14.24 25.44 -3.07
CA GLN A 564 14.75 26.21 -1.92
C GLN A 564 14.57 25.46 -0.60
N ASP A 565 13.41 24.82 -0.40
CA ASP A 565 13.12 24.08 0.83
C ASP A 565 14.01 22.84 0.98
N LEU A 566 14.39 22.20 -0.13
CA LEU A 566 15.34 21.09 -0.12
C LEU A 566 16.75 21.58 0.25
N GLN A 567 17.15 22.76 -0.23
CA GLN A 567 18.44 23.37 0.16
C GLN A 567 18.47 23.68 1.66
N GLN A 568 17.36 24.16 2.23
CA GLN A 568 17.24 24.41 3.67
C GLN A 568 17.33 23.12 4.47
N ALA A 569 16.62 22.07 4.05
CA ALA A 569 16.69 20.76 4.70
C ALA A 569 18.13 20.20 4.69
N ILE A 570 18.85 20.32 3.58
CA ILE A 570 20.25 19.91 3.47
C ILE A 570 21.15 20.75 4.38
N ALA A 571 20.96 22.07 4.42
CA ALA A 571 21.76 22.96 5.27
C ALA A 571 21.51 22.72 6.77
N GLY A 572 20.32 22.25 7.14
CA GLY A 572 19.98 21.87 8.51
C GLY A 572 20.53 20.52 8.96
N ASP A 573 21.04 19.69 8.05
CA ASP A 573 21.52 18.34 8.35
C ASP A 573 23.06 18.33 8.51
N ASN A 574 23.53 18.17 9.74
CA ASN A 574 24.96 18.18 10.08
C ASN A 574 25.75 16.94 9.60
N GLN A 575 25.07 15.87 9.19
CA GLN A 575 25.70 14.66 8.66
C GLN A 575 25.80 14.68 7.12
N PHE A 576 25.17 15.66 6.46
CA PHE A 576 25.19 15.76 5.00
C PHE A 576 26.54 16.26 4.49
N ARG A 577 27.23 15.42 3.72
CA ARG A 577 28.54 15.70 3.11
C ARG A 577 28.39 16.02 1.63
N GLN A 578 28.94 17.15 1.19
CA GLN A 578 28.79 17.60 -0.20
C GLN A 578 29.61 16.73 -1.17
N GLU A 579 30.76 16.25 -0.74
CA GLU A 579 31.67 15.42 -1.52
C GLU A 579 31.13 14.02 -1.84
N THR A 580 30.21 13.49 -1.02
CA THR A 580 29.57 12.18 -1.23
C THR A 580 28.08 12.32 -1.54
N HIS A 581 27.28 12.77 -0.57
CA HIS A 581 25.82 12.86 -0.68
C HIS A 581 25.40 13.95 -1.68
N GLY A 582 26.14 15.06 -1.73
CA GLY A 582 25.91 16.13 -2.73
C GLY A 582 26.18 15.65 -4.17
N LEU A 583 27.20 14.80 -4.35
CA LEU A 583 27.49 14.18 -5.65
C LEU A 583 26.39 13.20 -6.07
N LEU A 584 25.89 12.39 -5.15
CA LEU A 584 24.76 11.48 -5.39
C LEU A 584 23.48 12.27 -5.78
N LEU A 585 23.16 13.32 -5.02
CA LEU A 585 22.02 14.20 -5.30
C LEU A 585 22.12 14.84 -6.68
N LYS A 586 23.32 15.31 -7.09
CA LYS A 586 23.54 15.89 -8.42
C LYS A 586 23.07 14.94 -9.54
N TRP A 587 23.43 13.66 -9.46
CA TRP A 587 23.08 12.69 -10.50
C TRP A 587 21.60 12.33 -10.51
N ILE A 588 20.98 12.23 -9.35
CA ILE A 588 19.52 12.03 -9.26
C ILE A 588 18.78 13.26 -9.81
N ALA A 589 19.29 14.47 -9.59
CA ALA A 589 18.72 15.71 -10.14
C ALA A 589 18.90 15.83 -11.66
N ILE A 590 20.03 15.39 -12.22
CA ILE A 590 20.22 15.26 -13.67
C ILE A 590 19.16 14.31 -14.24
N ALA A 591 18.95 13.16 -13.61
CA ALA A 591 17.94 12.21 -14.04
C ALA A 591 16.53 12.85 -14.02
N ALA A 592 16.14 13.50 -12.93
CA ALA A 592 14.85 14.19 -12.82
C ALA A 592 14.66 15.23 -13.95
N ARG A 593 15.72 15.98 -14.29
CA ARG A 593 15.69 16.94 -15.40
C ARG A 593 15.48 16.26 -16.75
N VAL A 594 16.21 15.17 -17.02
CA VAL A 594 16.08 14.40 -18.26
C VAL A 594 14.68 13.81 -18.39
N SER A 595 14.10 13.28 -17.31
CA SER A 595 12.72 12.81 -17.30
C SER A 595 11.75 13.92 -17.72
N ALA A 596 11.83 15.09 -17.08
CA ALA A 596 10.95 16.23 -17.40
C ALA A 596 11.06 16.68 -18.88
N ASP A 597 12.29 16.71 -19.45
CA ASP A 597 12.49 17.04 -20.86
C ASP A 597 11.87 15.97 -21.80
N PHE A 598 11.93 14.69 -21.42
CA PHE A 598 11.31 13.59 -22.18
C PHE A 598 9.78 13.60 -22.10
N GLU A 599 9.21 13.91 -20.94
CA GLU A 599 7.76 14.10 -20.80
C GLU A 599 7.26 15.26 -21.66
N ALA A 600 8.00 16.37 -21.70
CA ALA A 600 7.69 17.48 -22.60
C ALA A 600 7.74 17.04 -24.07
N HIS A 601 8.74 16.25 -24.46
CA HIS A 601 8.84 15.69 -25.81
C HIS A 601 7.66 14.78 -26.17
N PHE A 602 7.18 13.95 -25.26
CA PHE A 602 6.01 13.09 -25.50
C PHE A 602 4.73 13.89 -25.69
N LYS A 603 4.52 14.96 -24.92
CA LYS A 603 3.41 15.89 -25.13
C LYS A 603 3.49 16.57 -26.50
N MET A 604 4.68 17.02 -26.89
CA MET A 604 4.91 17.59 -28.24
C MET A 604 4.61 16.58 -29.34
N ARG A 605 5.02 15.33 -29.15
CA ARG A 605 4.79 14.24 -30.12
C ARG A 605 3.31 13.92 -30.27
N ALA A 606 2.55 13.86 -29.18
CA ALA A 606 1.10 13.66 -29.25
C ALA A 606 0.40 14.78 -30.03
N ALA A 607 0.87 16.03 -29.89
CA ALA A 607 0.36 17.14 -30.68
C ALA A 607 0.76 17.06 -32.16
N ASP A 608 1.99 16.64 -32.46
CA ASP A 608 2.48 16.42 -33.83
C ASP A 608 1.67 15.33 -34.57
N LEU A 609 1.14 14.34 -33.84
CA LEU A 609 0.24 13.30 -34.32
C LEU A 609 -1.24 13.74 -34.37
N GLY A 610 -1.58 14.90 -33.82
CA GLY A 610 -2.94 15.46 -33.82
C GLY A 610 -3.85 15.00 -32.69
N PHE A 611 -3.30 14.40 -31.63
CA PHE A 611 -4.05 13.92 -30.46
C PHE A 611 -3.93 14.83 -29.23
N ALA A 612 -3.20 15.93 -29.33
CA ALA A 612 -3.13 16.95 -28.29
C ALA A 612 -3.06 18.36 -28.90
N ALA A 613 -3.46 19.36 -28.13
CA ALA A 613 -3.10 20.75 -28.40
C ALA A 613 -1.72 21.04 -27.81
N TYR A 614 -0.94 21.90 -28.47
CA TYR A 614 0.39 22.30 -28.00
C TYR A 614 0.65 23.77 -28.30
N ASP A 615 1.00 24.52 -27.25
CA ASP A 615 1.21 25.97 -27.30
C ASP A 615 2.31 26.41 -28.28
N GLY A 616 3.29 25.54 -28.57
CA GLY A 616 4.36 25.82 -29.52
C GLY A 616 4.03 25.53 -30.99
N ALA A 617 2.85 24.97 -31.30
CA ALA A 617 2.38 24.70 -32.67
C ALA A 617 1.33 25.73 -33.11
N SER A 618 1.63 27.02 -32.97
CA SER A 618 0.71 28.14 -33.19
C SER A 618 0.49 28.52 -34.68
N GLY A 619 0.82 27.64 -35.62
CA GLY A 619 0.69 27.88 -37.07
C GLY A 619 -0.39 27.03 -37.73
N ALA A 620 -1.22 27.63 -38.60
CA ALA A 620 -2.27 26.94 -39.36
C ALA A 620 -1.73 25.74 -40.20
N GLU A 621 -0.48 25.80 -40.65
CA GLU A 621 0.16 24.72 -41.40
C GLU A 621 0.51 23.52 -40.50
N ALA A 622 0.97 23.76 -39.27
CA ALA A 622 1.27 22.70 -38.30
C ALA A 622 -0.01 21.95 -37.90
N GLN A 623 -1.09 22.69 -37.64
CA GLN A 623 -2.41 22.12 -37.34
C GLN A 623 -2.95 21.28 -38.50
N LYS A 624 -2.78 21.75 -39.75
CA LYS A 624 -3.17 20.99 -40.94
C LYS A 624 -2.39 19.68 -41.07
N LYS A 625 -1.07 19.69 -40.83
CA LYS A 625 -0.23 18.48 -40.86
C LYS A 625 -0.61 17.50 -39.75
N ALA A 626 -0.84 17.98 -38.53
CA ALA A 626 -1.29 17.17 -37.41
C ALA A 626 -2.66 16.50 -37.72
N ALA A 627 -3.61 17.24 -38.29
CA ALA A 627 -4.90 16.69 -38.70
C ALA A 627 -4.77 15.64 -39.80
N GLN A 628 -3.88 15.84 -40.78
CA GLN A 628 -3.60 14.84 -41.83
C GLN A 628 -3.04 13.55 -41.24
N ARG A 629 -2.10 13.63 -40.31
CA ARG A 629 -1.52 12.47 -39.63
C ARG A 629 -2.55 11.73 -38.78
N ARG A 630 -3.36 12.46 -38.01
CA ARG A 630 -4.46 11.85 -37.25
C ARG A 630 -5.40 11.07 -38.16
N ASN A 631 -5.82 11.67 -39.28
CA ASN A 631 -6.72 11.01 -40.22
C ASN A 631 -6.09 9.75 -40.84
N TRP A 632 -4.79 9.80 -41.16
CA TRP A 632 -4.04 8.63 -41.62
C TRP A 632 -4.06 7.51 -40.57
N ILE A 633 -3.77 7.85 -39.31
CA ILE A 633 -3.73 6.87 -38.21
C ILE A 633 -5.10 6.22 -38.00
N ILE A 634 -6.16 7.02 -37.94
CA ILE A 634 -7.53 6.50 -37.79
C ILE A 634 -7.88 5.58 -38.97
N SER A 635 -7.61 6.02 -40.21
CA SER A 635 -7.89 5.20 -41.40
C SER A 635 -7.10 3.89 -41.40
N PHE A 636 -5.87 3.92 -40.88
CA PHE A 636 -5.02 2.74 -40.75
C PHE A 636 -5.57 1.74 -39.70
N VAL A 637 -5.95 2.22 -38.51
CA VAL A 637 -6.58 1.37 -37.47
C VAL A 637 -7.88 0.77 -38.01
N GLN A 638 -8.69 1.57 -38.70
CA GLN A 638 -9.92 1.14 -39.36
C GLN A 638 -9.68 0.05 -40.40
N ALA A 639 -8.65 0.20 -41.23
CA ALA A 639 -8.26 -0.82 -42.20
C ALA A 639 -7.84 -2.13 -41.52
N ILE A 640 -7.14 -2.07 -40.38
CA ILE A 640 -6.75 -3.28 -39.64
C ILE A 640 -7.99 -4.04 -39.18
N TYR A 641 -8.93 -3.46 -38.43
CA TYR A 641 -10.06 -4.28 -37.97
C TYR A 641 -11.08 -4.59 -39.07
N SER A 642 -11.20 -3.74 -40.10
CA SER A 642 -12.09 -3.99 -41.24
C SER A 642 -11.58 -5.13 -42.13
N ASN A 643 -10.26 -5.29 -42.25
CA ASN A 643 -9.64 -6.34 -43.06
C ASN A 643 -9.17 -7.57 -42.26
N ALA A 644 -8.80 -7.42 -40.98
CA ALA A 644 -8.14 -8.48 -40.19
C ALA A 644 -9.07 -9.56 -39.65
N LEU A 645 -10.41 -9.43 -39.72
CA LEU A 645 -11.32 -10.41 -39.08
C LEU A 645 -12.54 -10.86 -39.92
N LEU A 646 -12.84 -10.27 -41.09
CA LEU A 646 -14.14 -10.49 -41.75
C LEU A 646 -14.16 -11.30 -43.06
N LEU A 647 -13.02 -11.75 -43.63
CA LEU A 647 -13.05 -12.47 -44.91
C LEU A 647 -12.47 -13.90 -44.94
N ASN A 648 -12.06 -14.47 -43.81
CA ASN A 648 -11.84 -15.93 -43.71
C ASN A 648 -12.69 -16.55 -42.60
N GLN A 649 -14.01 -16.54 -42.82
CA GLN A 649 -15.03 -17.25 -42.01
C GLN A 649 -14.96 -18.78 -42.16
N LYS A 650 -13.77 -19.40 -42.14
CA LYS A 650 -13.68 -20.86 -42.19
C LYS A 650 -13.05 -21.53 -40.98
N GLU A 651 -12.40 -20.83 -40.05
CA GLU A 651 -11.88 -21.45 -38.83
C GLU A 651 -11.97 -20.54 -37.58
N GLU A 652 -12.23 -21.21 -36.45
CA GLU A 652 -12.57 -20.74 -35.10
C GLU A 652 -11.34 -20.19 -34.35
N PHE A 653 -10.86 -18.99 -34.66
CA PHE A 653 -9.54 -18.59 -34.15
C PHE A 653 -9.46 -18.00 -32.73
N GLU A 654 -10.56 -17.93 -31.95
CA GLU A 654 -10.54 -17.44 -30.55
C GLU A 654 -9.64 -16.19 -30.33
N ILE A 655 -9.77 -15.16 -31.19
CA ILE A 655 -9.02 -13.89 -31.09
C ILE A 655 -9.97 -12.68 -31.06
N GLN A 656 -9.61 -11.66 -30.28
CA GLN A 656 -10.32 -10.38 -30.18
C GLN A 656 -9.34 -9.20 -30.29
N LEU A 657 -9.68 -8.16 -31.04
CA LEU A 657 -8.83 -6.97 -31.24
C LEU A 657 -9.38 -5.79 -30.44
N ALA A 658 -8.50 -5.07 -29.74
CA ALA A 658 -8.81 -3.77 -29.15
C ALA A 658 -7.62 -2.80 -29.25
N ALA A 659 -7.93 -1.51 -29.41
CA ALA A 659 -6.99 -0.44 -29.09
C ALA A 659 -6.84 -0.30 -27.56
N ALA A 660 -5.61 -0.05 -27.11
CA ALA A 660 -5.23 0.03 -25.71
C ALA A 660 -4.37 1.28 -25.42
N GLY A 661 -3.86 1.38 -24.18
CA GLY A 661 -2.94 2.43 -23.77
C GLY A 661 -3.43 3.87 -23.99
N SER A 662 -2.51 4.77 -24.34
CA SER A 662 -2.77 6.21 -24.49
C SER A 662 -3.84 6.53 -25.52
N PHE A 663 -3.90 5.79 -26.63
CA PHE A 663 -4.91 6.01 -27.67
C PHE A 663 -6.33 5.65 -27.19
N ALA A 664 -6.49 4.53 -26.48
CA ALA A 664 -7.78 4.18 -25.89
C ALA A 664 -8.22 5.22 -24.85
N SER A 665 -7.29 5.68 -24.00
CA SER A 665 -7.55 6.76 -23.04
C SER A 665 -8.03 8.03 -23.71
N TYR A 666 -7.35 8.45 -24.78
CA TYR A 666 -7.73 9.60 -25.58
C TYR A 666 -9.13 9.46 -26.17
N LEU A 667 -9.46 8.29 -26.74
CA LEU A 667 -10.77 8.05 -27.34
C LEU A 667 -11.90 8.12 -26.29
N HIS A 668 -11.71 7.55 -25.10
CA HIS A 668 -12.68 7.67 -24.01
C HIS A 668 -12.87 9.13 -23.58
N ALA A 669 -11.77 9.86 -23.37
CA ALA A 669 -11.81 11.28 -23.00
C ALA A 669 -12.46 12.17 -24.07
N ASP A 670 -12.20 11.87 -25.35
CA ASP A 670 -12.80 12.56 -26.48
C ASP A 670 -14.29 12.28 -26.62
N TYR A 671 -14.69 11.01 -26.48
CA TYR A 671 -16.08 10.57 -26.52
C TYR A 671 -16.93 11.18 -25.41
N ALA A 672 -16.35 11.31 -24.21
CA ALA A 672 -16.94 12.01 -23.08
C ALA A 672 -16.96 13.53 -23.22
N ASN A 673 -16.32 14.07 -24.27
CA ASN A 673 -16.20 15.51 -24.52
C ASN A 673 -15.57 16.27 -23.35
N LEU A 674 -14.52 15.70 -22.73
CA LEU A 674 -13.82 16.35 -21.63
C LEU A 674 -13.18 17.68 -22.10
N PRO A 675 -13.16 18.73 -21.26
CA PRO A 675 -12.41 19.94 -21.53
C PRO A 675 -10.91 19.68 -21.73
N GLU A 676 -10.24 20.52 -22.51
CA GLU A 676 -8.82 20.36 -22.85
C GLU A 676 -7.92 20.26 -21.61
N GLU A 677 -8.18 21.06 -20.58
CA GLU A 677 -7.42 21.00 -19.32
C GLU A 677 -7.51 19.64 -18.63
N ARG A 678 -8.68 18.98 -18.64
CA ARG A 678 -8.81 17.61 -18.10
C ARG A 678 -8.13 16.58 -18.99
N ARG A 679 -8.10 16.79 -20.32
CA ARG A 679 -7.40 15.90 -21.26
C ARG A 679 -5.89 15.89 -21.05
N LYS A 680 -5.29 16.96 -20.49
CA LYS A 680 -3.85 17.04 -20.20
C LYS A 680 -3.39 16.06 -19.10
N ALA A 681 -4.31 15.54 -18.29
CA ALA A 681 -4.01 14.55 -17.24
C ALA A 681 -3.78 13.13 -17.80
N PHE A 682 -4.23 12.84 -19.03
CA PHE A 682 -4.09 11.55 -19.67
C PHE A 682 -2.72 11.40 -20.34
N ASP A 683 -2.27 10.15 -20.45
CA ASP A 683 -1.04 9.76 -21.12
C ASP A 683 -1.05 10.26 -22.59
N PRO A 684 -0.07 11.08 -23.01
CA PRO A 684 0.03 11.56 -24.38
C PRO A 684 0.13 10.41 -25.39
N VAL A 685 -0.68 10.50 -26.44
CA VAL A 685 -0.67 9.52 -27.54
C VAL A 685 0.62 9.65 -28.35
N VAL A 686 1.67 8.96 -27.92
CA VAL A 686 2.95 8.89 -28.63
C VAL A 686 2.97 7.79 -29.68
N SER A 687 2.23 6.70 -29.44
CA SER A 687 2.01 5.58 -30.35
C SER A 687 0.62 5.00 -30.13
N ILE A 688 0.11 4.30 -31.14
CA ILE A 688 -1.15 3.55 -31.06
C ILE A 688 -0.83 2.11 -30.71
N ASP A 689 -1.34 1.62 -29.58
CA ASP A 689 -1.22 0.22 -29.18
C ASP A 689 -2.47 -0.56 -29.61
N LEU A 690 -2.28 -1.51 -30.52
CA LEU A 690 -3.30 -2.48 -30.94
C LEU A 690 -2.96 -3.84 -30.35
N LYS A 691 -3.90 -4.42 -29.61
CA LYS A 691 -3.74 -5.71 -28.91
C LYS A 691 -4.71 -6.73 -29.47
N PHE A 692 -4.16 -7.87 -29.89
CA PHE A 692 -4.91 -9.08 -30.24
C PHE A 692 -4.91 -10.02 -29.05
N TYR A 693 -6.05 -10.18 -28.40
CA TYR A 693 -6.23 -11.08 -27.27
C TYR A 693 -6.55 -12.48 -27.76
N THR A 694 -5.91 -13.49 -27.17
CA THR A 694 -6.22 -14.89 -27.41
C THR A 694 -6.60 -15.58 -26.11
N LEU A 695 -7.68 -16.36 -26.15
CA LEU A 695 -8.13 -17.18 -25.01
C LEU A 695 -7.36 -18.49 -24.89
N ASN A 696 -6.79 -18.99 -25.98
CA ASN A 696 -6.09 -20.25 -25.96
C ASN A 696 -4.74 -20.09 -25.23
N PRO A 697 -4.57 -20.67 -24.03
CA PRO A 697 -3.32 -20.51 -23.27
C PRO A 697 -2.12 -21.15 -23.97
N ALA A 698 -2.37 -22.09 -24.90
CA ALA A 698 -1.34 -22.73 -25.72
C ALA A 698 -0.98 -21.93 -27.00
N ALA A 699 -1.74 -20.89 -27.36
CA ALA A 699 -1.45 -20.10 -28.56
C ALA A 699 -0.15 -19.31 -28.39
N ASP A 700 0.86 -19.60 -29.20
CA ASP A 700 2.10 -18.84 -29.23
C ASP A 700 1.85 -17.43 -29.83
N PRO A 701 2.06 -16.34 -29.05
CA PRO A 701 1.77 -14.97 -29.50
C PRO A 701 2.52 -14.63 -30.79
N LYS A 702 3.75 -15.14 -30.93
CA LYS A 702 4.57 -14.89 -32.11
C LYS A 702 3.90 -15.53 -33.32
N THR A 703 3.61 -16.83 -33.26
CA THR A 703 2.91 -17.58 -34.31
C THR A 703 1.58 -16.91 -34.72
N VAL A 704 0.78 -16.43 -33.76
CA VAL A 704 -0.48 -15.70 -34.06
C VAL A 704 -0.19 -14.43 -34.85
N LEU A 705 0.80 -13.63 -34.43
CA LEU A 705 1.20 -12.44 -35.15
C LEU A 705 1.68 -12.77 -36.58
N GLU A 706 2.55 -13.78 -36.73
CA GLU A 706 3.16 -14.15 -38.02
C GLU A 706 2.11 -14.65 -39.02
N LEU A 707 1.22 -15.54 -38.59
CA LEU A 707 0.29 -16.24 -39.47
C LEU A 707 -1.00 -15.45 -39.73
N MET A 708 -1.45 -14.66 -38.75
CA MET A 708 -2.78 -14.06 -38.80
C MET A 708 -2.77 -12.55 -39.00
N VAL A 709 -1.77 -11.85 -38.45
CA VAL A 709 -1.79 -10.39 -38.40
C VAL A 709 -0.90 -9.79 -39.49
N LEU A 710 0.34 -10.28 -39.62
CA LEU A 710 1.31 -9.71 -40.56
C LEU A 710 0.93 -9.79 -42.04
N PRO A 711 0.30 -10.87 -42.57
CA PRO A 711 -0.07 -10.92 -43.98
C PRO A 711 -1.01 -9.78 -44.38
N GLY A 712 -2.07 -9.58 -43.60
CA GLY A 712 -3.03 -8.49 -43.82
C GLY A 712 -2.43 -7.11 -43.56
N LEU A 713 -1.50 -7.00 -42.61
CA LEU A 713 -0.77 -5.77 -42.33
C LEU A 713 0.12 -5.34 -43.51
N ASN A 714 0.92 -6.27 -44.03
CA ASN A 714 1.85 -6.02 -45.14
C ASN A 714 1.10 -5.68 -46.43
N GLU A 715 0.01 -6.38 -46.72
CA GLU A 715 -0.86 -6.07 -47.86
C GLU A 715 -1.43 -4.64 -47.74
N ASN A 716 -2.00 -4.28 -46.60
CA ASN A 716 -2.55 -2.94 -46.40
C ASN A 716 -1.49 -1.84 -46.43
N LEU A 717 -0.34 -2.06 -45.79
CA LEU A 717 0.74 -1.08 -45.80
C LEU A 717 1.29 -0.85 -47.21
N SER A 718 1.51 -1.92 -47.99
CA SER A 718 2.06 -1.80 -49.34
C SER A 718 1.07 -1.20 -50.35
N THR A 719 -0.23 -1.42 -50.18
CA THR A 719 -1.27 -0.96 -51.12
C THR A 719 -1.83 0.41 -50.77
N ASN A 720 -2.11 0.68 -49.50
CA ASN A 720 -2.89 1.84 -49.06
C ASN A 720 -2.05 2.92 -48.35
N PHE A 721 -0.85 2.57 -47.85
CA PHE A 721 -0.11 3.45 -46.92
C PHE A 721 1.41 3.60 -47.17
N ALA A 722 1.95 2.98 -48.24
CA ALA A 722 3.38 2.75 -48.46
C ALA A 722 4.29 4.00 -48.47
N ALA A 723 3.75 5.18 -48.76
CA ALA A 723 4.52 6.42 -48.84
C ALA A 723 4.84 7.07 -47.48
N GLN A 724 4.13 6.69 -46.41
CA GLN A 724 4.16 7.42 -45.13
C GLN A 724 4.73 6.63 -43.96
N ALA A 725 4.65 5.29 -44.00
CA ALA A 725 5.17 4.43 -42.94
C ALA A 725 5.76 3.12 -43.47
N THR A 726 6.64 2.51 -42.68
CA THR A 726 7.27 1.21 -42.97
C THR A 726 7.26 0.31 -41.73
N VAL A 727 7.12 -1.00 -41.94
CA VAL A 727 7.33 -1.99 -40.86
C VAL A 727 8.81 -2.03 -40.51
N LYS A 728 9.12 -1.92 -39.22
CA LYS A 728 10.48 -2.00 -38.71
C LYS A 728 11.03 -3.42 -38.89
N ASP A 729 12.30 -3.54 -39.31
CA ASP A 729 13.01 -4.81 -39.48
C ASP A 729 12.32 -5.83 -40.42
N ALA A 730 11.69 -5.36 -41.50
CA ALA A 730 10.91 -6.19 -42.45
C ALA A 730 11.66 -7.41 -43.05
N GLU A 731 12.99 -7.50 -42.92
CA GLU A 731 13.84 -8.57 -43.44
C GLU A 731 14.34 -9.58 -42.38
N VAL A 732 14.15 -9.31 -41.08
CA VAL A 732 14.68 -10.14 -39.97
C VAL A 732 13.52 -10.74 -39.17
N PHE A 733 13.66 -12.01 -38.76
CA PHE A 733 12.67 -12.76 -37.98
C PHE A 733 11.90 -11.91 -36.95
N ILE A 734 10.58 -12.05 -37.02
CA ILE A 734 9.54 -11.24 -36.38
C ILE A 734 9.81 -11.04 -34.88
N SER A 735 9.97 -9.79 -34.49
CA SER A 735 9.92 -9.34 -33.09
C SER A 735 8.48 -9.01 -32.72
N LEU A 736 8.09 -9.37 -31.48
CA LEU A 736 6.85 -8.93 -30.86
C LEU A 736 7.19 -7.76 -29.92
N PRO A 737 6.45 -6.63 -29.96
CA PRO A 737 5.38 -6.30 -30.90
C PRO A 737 5.87 -6.00 -32.33
N ALA A 738 4.99 -6.12 -33.33
CA ALA A 738 5.24 -5.55 -34.65
C ALA A 738 5.14 -4.01 -34.59
N GLU A 739 6.14 -3.32 -35.11
CA GLU A 739 6.28 -1.87 -34.98
C GLU A 739 6.26 -1.19 -36.36
N ILE A 740 5.51 -0.09 -36.45
CA ILE A 740 5.38 0.71 -37.67
C ILE A 740 6.01 2.08 -37.44
N GLU A 741 7.01 2.42 -38.24
CA GLU A 741 7.74 3.68 -38.17
C GLU A 741 7.29 4.67 -39.28
N TRP A 742 7.34 5.97 -39.01
CA TRP A 742 7.19 6.99 -40.06
C TRP A 742 8.40 7.01 -41.00
N THR A 743 8.13 7.13 -42.31
CA THR A 743 9.16 7.13 -43.35
C THR A 743 9.98 8.44 -43.37
N PRO A 744 9.38 9.65 -43.27
CA PRO A 744 10.13 10.85 -42.87
C PRO A 744 10.33 10.92 -41.36
N ALA A 745 11.56 11.19 -40.91
CA ALA A 745 11.80 11.55 -39.51
C ALA A 745 11.03 12.85 -39.19
N PRO A 746 10.11 12.87 -38.20
CA PRO A 746 9.51 14.11 -37.74
C PRO A 746 10.59 15.03 -37.18
N ASN A 747 10.52 16.30 -37.57
CA ASN A 747 11.40 17.34 -37.07
C ASN A 747 10.84 17.89 -35.75
N GLY A 748 11.15 17.23 -34.63
CA GLY A 748 11.08 17.88 -33.33
C GLY A 748 12.24 18.89 -33.18
N PRO A 749 12.08 19.98 -32.41
CA PRO A 749 13.14 20.97 -32.22
C PRO A 749 14.33 20.42 -31.41
N GLN A 750 14.08 19.49 -30.47
CA GLN A 750 15.09 18.98 -29.54
C GLN A 750 15.50 17.52 -29.80
N PHE A 751 14.56 16.65 -30.16
CA PHE A 751 14.81 15.23 -30.35
C PHE A 751 14.42 14.79 -31.78
N LYS A 752 15.39 14.28 -32.55
CA LYS A 752 15.20 13.88 -33.96
C LYS A 752 15.52 12.40 -34.17
N TYR A 753 14.48 11.61 -34.42
CA TYR A 753 14.57 10.16 -34.67
C TYR A 753 13.36 9.69 -35.48
N LYS A 754 13.36 8.45 -35.98
CA LYS A 754 12.18 7.82 -36.60
C LYS A 754 11.26 7.24 -35.52
N PRO A 755 10.04 7.75 -35.33
CA PRO A 755 9.16 7.28 -34.27
C PRO A 755 8.34 6.07 -34.71
N VAL A 756 8.17 5.12 -33.79
CA VAL A 756 7.16 4.05 -33.89
C VAL A 756 5.78 4.62 -33.61
N VAL A 757 4.88 4.64 -34.58
CA VAL A 757 3.53 5.22 -34.44
C VAL A 757 2.43 4.21 -34.22
N VAL A 758 2.62 2.95 -34.60
CA VAL A 758 1.70 1.87 -34.24
C VAL A 758 2.51 0.70 -33.73
N LYS A 759 2.04 0.10 -32.63
CA LYS A 759 2.53 -1.14 -32.07
C LYS A 759 1.40 -2.16 -32.10
N ILE A 760 1.70 -3.34 -32.60
CA ILE A 760 0.76 -4.44 -32.71
C ILE A 760 1.30 -5.62 -31.91
N SER A 761 0.54 -6.04 -30.91
CA SER A 761 0.92 -7.12 -30.01
C SER A 761 -0.17 -8.17 -29.90
N VAL A 762 0.23 -9.39 -29.54
CA VAL A 762 -0.67 -10.48 -29.19
C VAL A 762 -0.55 -10.73 -27.69
N VAL A 763 -1.67 -10.74 -26.98
CA VAL A 763 -1.74 -10.87 -25.53
C VAL A 763 -2.52 -12.14 -25.18
N ARG A 764 -1.92 -13.00 -24.35
CA ARG A 764 -2.63 -14.12 -23.72
C ARG A 764 -3.40 -13.61 -22.52
N ASN A 765 -4.65 -14.03 -22.36
CA ASN A 765 -5.46 -13.63 -21.22
C ASN A 765 -6.30 -14.80 -20.69
N GLU A 766 -6.56 -14.84 -19.38
CA GLU A 766 -7.40 -15.88 -18.74
C GLU A 766 -8.89 -15.70 -19.05
N GLY A 767 -9.27 -14.58 -19.65
CA GLY A 767 -10.63 -14.28 -20.12
C GLY A 767 -10.63 -13.20 -21.20
N TRP A 768 -11.80 -12.94 -21.80
CA TRP A 768 -11.94 -11.84 -22.75
C TRP A 768 -11.87 -10.50 -22.01
N PRO A 769 -11.07 -9.53 -22.47
CA PRO A 769 -11.21 -8.17 -21.99
C PRO A 769 -12.58 -7.62 -22.39
N GLY A 770 -13.11 -6.72 -21.58
CA GLY A 770 -14.23 -5.88 -21.98
C GLY A 770 -13.81 -4.95 -23.12
N ILE A 771 -14.69 -4.82 -24.11
CA ILE A 771 -14.51 -3.89 -25.24
C ILE A 771 -15.64 -2.87 -25.27
N SER A 772 -15.26 -1.60 -25.40
CA SER A 772 -16.14 -0.51 -25.78
C SER A 772 -15.97 -0.19 -27.26
N TYR A 773 -17.03 0.24 -27.93
CA TYR A 773 -16.94 0.76 -29.30
C TYR A 773 -17.06 2.28 -29.28
N ILE A 774 -15.93 2.96 -29.44
CA ILE A 774 -15.85 4.43 -29.41
C ILE A 774 -15.65 4.93 -30.83
N TRP A 775 -16.60 5.71 -31.33
CA TRP A 775 -16.62 6.16 -32.73
C TRP A 775 -16.54 5.03 -33.77
N GLY A 776 -16.93 3.81 -33.39
CA GLY A 776 -16.84 2.61 -34.23
C GLY A 776 -15.56 1.80 -34.04
N ASP A 777 -14.56 2.32 -33.34
CA ASP A 777 -13.30 1.63 -33.08
C ASP A 777 -13.41 0.74 -31.82
N PRO A 778 -12.93 -0.52 -31.86
CA PRO A 778 -12.89 -1.38 -30.69
C PRO A 778 -11.77 -0.91 -29.75
N VAL A 779 -12.12 -0.47 -28.55
CA VAL A 779 -11.18 -0.02 -27.52
C VAL A 779 -11.37 -0.84 -26.25
N LEU A 780 -10.33 -0.99 -25.44
CA LEU A 780 -10.48 -1.57 -24.11
C LEU A 780 -11.53 -0.81 -23.29
N SER A 781 -12.34 -1.57 -22.55
CA SER A 781 -13.30 -0.98 -21.61
C SER A 781 -12.56 -0.11 -20.58
N LEU A 782 -13.25 0.88 -20.01
CA LEU A 782 -12.64 1.74 -18.97
C LEU A 782 -12.08 0.91 -17.81
N ARG A 783 -12.75 -0.17 -17.39
CA ARG A 783 -12.29 -1.04 -16.30
C ARG A 783 -10.97 -1.72 -16.64
N ASP A 784 -10.88 -2.35 -17.81
CA ASP A 784 -9.66 -3.06 -18.23
C ASP A 784 -8.53 -2.08 -18.53
N LEU A 785 -8.84 -0.90 -19.06
CA LEU A 785 -7.86 0.15 -19.31
C LEU A 785 -7.29 0.71 -17.99
N ILE A 786 -8.11 0.94 -16.97
CA ILE A 786 -7.63 1.34 -15.63
C ILE A 786 -6.70 0.26 -15.07
N GLY A 787 -7.08 -1.02 -15.17
CA GLY A 787 -6.22 -2.15 -14.76
C GLY A 787 -4.88 -2.17 -15.50
N GLU A 788 -4.90 -1.93 -16.81
CA GLU A 788 -3.68 -1.82 -17.63
C GLU A 788 -2.77 -0.67 -17.16
N TYR A 789 -3.31 0.51 -16.87
CA TYR A 789 -2.52 1.62 -16.34
C TYR A 789 -2.03 1.36 -14.92
N ALA A 790 -2.80 0.69 -14.07
CA ALA A 790 -2.36 0.31 -12.73
C ALA A 790 -1.15 -0.64 -12.81
N GLN A 791 -1.21 -1.66 -13.67
CA GLN A 791 -0.09 -2.58 -13.94
C GLN A 791 1.13 -1.81 -14.48
N THR A 792 0.92 -0.93 -15.45
CA THR A 792 1.98 -0.16 -16.09
C THR A 792 2.65 0.79 -15.09
N THR A 793 1.85 1.48 -14.27
CA THR A 793 2.33 2.33 -13.16
C THR A 793 3.18 1.51 -12.20
N ALA A 794 2.71 0.33 -11.80
CA ALA A 794 3.43 -0.51 -10.87
C ALA A 794 4.78 -0.99 -11.41
N THR A 795 4.89 -1.25 -12.71
CA THR A 795 6.16 -1.64 -13.35
C THR A 795 7.10 -0.47 -13.66
N ALA A 796 6.61 0.77 -13.63
CA ALA A 796 7.38 1.95 -14.01
C ALA A 796 8.30 2.39 -12.86
N GLY A 797 9.60 2.05 -12.97
CA GLY A 797 10.61 2.52 -12.02
C GLY A 797 11.05 3.98 -12.23
N GLU A 798 10.75 4.58 -13.39
CA GLU A 798 11.07 5.98 -13.68
C GLU A 798 9.94 6.90 -13.16
N TYR A 799 10.31 7.86 -12.30
CA TYR A 799 9.39 8.72 -11.56
C TYR A 799 8.36 9.47 -12.43
N GLU A 800 8.78 10.21 -13.47
CA GLU A 800 7.82 11.02 -14.24
C GLU A 800 6.90 10.15 -15.12
N ALA A 801 7.42 9.07 -15.70
CA ALA A 801 6.62 8.09 -16.42
C ALA A 801 5.59 7.44 -15.49
N ARG A 802 6.00 7.04 -14.29
CA ARG A 802 5.12 6.50 -13.25
C ARG A 802 4.02 7.49 -12.88
N GLU A 803 4.36 8.74 -12.62
CA GLU A 803 3.39 9.80 -12.32
C GLU A 803 2.40 10.03 -13.46
N ARG A 804 2.87 10.01 -14.72
CA ARG A 804 2.01 10.10 -15.90
C ARG A 804 1.00 8.95 -15.97
N PHE A 805 1.44 7.72 -15.75
CA PHE A 805 0.58 6.55 -15.77
C PHE A 805 -0.41 6.56 -14.60
N ARG A 806 0.04 6.93 -13.39
CA ARG A 806 -0.80 7.12 -12.21
C ARG A 806 -1.89 8.17 -12.45
N ASN A 807 -1.51 9.34 -12.96
CA ASN A 807 -2.46 10.41 -13.29
C ASN A 807 -3.48 9.97 -14.35
N SER A 808 -3.05 9.16 -15.32
CA SER A 808 -3.94 8.59 -16.33
C SER A 808 -4.92 7.59 -15.74
N ALA A 809 -4.47 6.70 -14.84
CA ALA A 809 -5.34 5.77 -14.13
C ALA A 809 -6.40 6.52 -13.32
N THR A 810 -6.00 7.54 -12.55
CA THR A 810 -6.90 8.40 -11.78
C THR A 810 -7.91 9.12 -12.69
N ALA A 811 -7.46 9.73 -13.79
CA ALA A 811 -8.34 10.42 -14.73
C ALA A 811 -9.36 9.47 -15.41
N LEU A 812 -8.96 8.22 -15.70
CA LEU A 812 -9.86 7.18 -16.21
C LEU A 812 -10.87 6.70 -15.16
N GLN A 813 -10.45 6.57 -13.89
CA GLN A 813 -11.35 6.26 -12.78
C GLN A 813 -12.40 7.35 -12.61
N GLU A 814 -12.01 8.63 -12.64
CA GLU A 814 -12.94 9.75 -12.65
C GLU A 814 -13.91 9.67 -13.83
N LEU A 815 -13.41 9.35 -15.03
CA LEU A 815 -14.24 9.23 -16.22
C LEU A 815 -15.27 8.10 -16.11
N LEU A 816 -14.87 6.95 -15.56
CA LEU A 816 -15.76 5.82 -15.29
C LEU A 816 -16.90 6.25 -14.35
N THR A 817 -16.59 7.04 -13.32
CA THR A 817 -17.63 7.59 -12.43
C THR A 817 -18.54 8.57 -13.16
N ASP A 818 -17.99 9.48 -13.98
CA ASP A 818 -18.75 10.50 -14.70
C ASP A 818 -19.85 9.89 -15.61
N PHE A 819 -19.56 8.80 -16.35
CA PHE A 819 -20.52 8.13 -17.24
C PHE A 819 -21.70 7.45 -16.53
N THR A 820 -21.54 7.09 -15.26
CA THR A 820 -22.62 6.52 -14.45
C THR A 820 -23.54 7.58 -13.85
N SER A 821 -23.09 8.84 -13.82
CA SER A 821 -23.90 10.02 -13.51
C SER A 821 -24.59 10.53 -14.78
N ALA A 822 -25.87 10.91 -14.72
CA ALA A 822 -26.67 11.29 -15.89
C ALA A 822 -26.26 12.64 -16.58
N SER A 823 -25.04 13.14 -16.33
CA SER A 823 -24.63 14.53 -16.61
C SER A 823 -23.88 14.74 -17.94
N LEU A 824 -23.30 13.69 -18.55
CA LEU A 824 -22.61 13.78 -19.84
C LEU A 824 -23.41 13.07 -20.94
N ARG A 825 -23.96 13.84 -21.89
CA ARG A 825 -24.53 13.29 -23.14
C ARG A 825 -23.44 13.28 -24.21
N PRO A 826 -23.15 12.13 -24.86
CA PRO A 826 -22.24 12.08 -25.99
C PRO A 826 -22.79 12.94 -27.16
N ARG A 827 -21.90 13.60 -27.90
CA ARG A 827 -22.26 14.30 -29.15
C ARG A 827 -22.70 13.28 -30.20
N PRO A 828 -23.60 13.64 -31.14
CA PRO A 828 -23.77 12.88 -32.36
C PRO A 828 -22.42 12.84 -33.12
N PRO A 829 -22.16 11.79 -33.90
CA PRO A 829 -20.94 11.69 -34.70
C PRO A 829 -20.81 12.92 -35.59
N PHE A 830 -19.55 13.36 -35.80
CA PHE A 830 -19.10 14.51 -36.60
C PHE A 830 -20.10 15.07 -37.63
N PRO A 831 -20.19 16.41 -37.82
CA PRO A 831 -21.05 16.99 -38.83
C PRO A 831 -20.69 16.39 -40.18
N ALA A 832 -21.65 15.70 -40.80
CA ALA A 832 -21.50 15.17 -42.13
C ALA A 832 -21.08 16.32 -43.06
N ALA A 833 -19.83 16.27 -43.52
CA ALA A 833 -19.48 16.92 -44.77
C ALA A 833 -20.29 16.18 -45.85
N ASN A 834 -21.46 16.72 -46.20
CA ASN A 834 -22.03 16.70 -47.53
C ASN A 834 -23.36 17.46 -47.54
N GLY A 835 -23.33 18.63 -48.17
CA GLY A 835 -24.51 19.13 -48.86
C GLY A 835 -24.89 18.13 -49.95
N LEU A 836 -25.88 17.29 -49.67
CA LEU A 836 -26.68 16.64 -50.69
C LEU A 836 -28.10 17.16 -50.53
N SER A 837 -28.36 18.24 -51.28
CA SER A 837 -29.70 18.67 -51.65
C SER A 837 -30.41 17.49 -52.29
N THR A 838 -31.58 17.18 -51.75
CA THR A 838 -32.57 16.26 -52.28
C THR A 838 -32.85 16.48 -53.78
N LYS A 839 -32.67 15.43 -54.57
CA LYS A 839 -33.69 14.91 -55.48
C LYS A 839 -33.56 13.40 -55.59
#